data_AF-A0A1D1ZGW1-F1
#
_entry.id   AF-A0A1D1ZGW1-F1
#
_cell.length_a   1.000
_cell.length_b   1.000
_cell.length_c   1.000
_cell.angle_alpha   90.00
_cell.angle_beta   90.00
_cell.angle_gamma   90.00
#
_symmetry.space_group_name_H-M   'P 1'
#
loop_
_entity.id
_entity.type
_entity.pdbx_description
1 polymer ?
#
loop_
_entity_poly.entity_id
_entity_poly.type
_entity_poly.pdbx_seq_one_letter_code
_entity_poly.pdbx_strand_id
1 'polypeptide(L)'
;DNKKNVDTSMSERSLKPYSFPWENIRKPFEFCQKEEMITLLEPPKTKGGGYNPITDSYHDDMYGEGVICLAVDILPTEFPREASQHFGDILSNFIGCLASTRNWSELPPPLRRACISDEGKLTHLYEYIPRMRNSSPVATLSNPANGVSGGKNCTTLVSLSGHLFDQFLINEALDIIEAAGGSFRLVKCEVGQNANAMSYSELEVGADDVYTLEQIVDSLSSIASNKFGLFNKEKDKISLKVGKLSEGTVEIRNNVAKKPRVLILGAGRVCQPAAELLVSVGRMSSRHVFKTSQQIDDGELEDVQVVIGSLYVKDAEEVIEGIPNTIAVQLDVTDHGRLSKYISDVDVVISLLPASFHLIVANKCIEHKKHLVTASYVDDSMSRLDDKAKSAGITILCEMGLDPGIDHMMAMKMIDQAHSRKGKVRQFVSYCGGLPSPEAANNPLAYKFSWNPAGAIRAGRNSATYKYLGKTVHVDGAKLYDSATRFRIPDLPAFALEYLPNRNSLVYGDLYGINNEASTIFRATLRYEGFSEIMGTLAKIGFFDTEVHPVLKEEQRPTFGAFLSELLKSGDGDLMMNGKEMPLTDEELVRRIVMLGHCKETTTAMNTVKAIRFLGLNEDEEIPLPCRSAFDVACQRMEERLTYSNTEQDMVLLHHEVEVDFPDGRQAENHRATLLEYGRTKDGKMTSAMALTVGVPAAIGALLLLGNKVRTTGVIRPLEPEVYIPALEILQACGIGLMEKVDIVS
;
A
#
# COMPACT_ATOMS: atom_id res chain seq x y z
N ASP A 1 25.74 -68.28 28.99
CA ASP A 1 24.64 -69.24 29.16
C ASP A 1 23.29 -68.56 29.25
N ASN A 2 22.48 -68.86 28.24
CA ASN A 2 21.02 -69.02 28.21
C ASN A 2 20.14 -68.71 29.44
N LYS A 3 18.91 -68.26 29.06
CA LYS A 3 17.57 -68.53 29.63
C LYS A 3 17.09 -67.58 30.75
N LYS A 4 15.88 -67.01 30.71
CA LYS A 4 14.54 -67.47 30.26
C LYS A 4 13.67 -66.24 29.90
N ASN A 5 13.00 -66.23 28.75
CA ASN A 5 11.61 -66.67 28.50
C ASN A 5 10.53 -65.93 29.31
N VAL A 6 9.74 -65.10 28.62
CA VAL A 6 8.28 -65.12 28.73
C VAL A 6 7.71 -64.90 27.32
N ASP A 7 7.07 -65.94 26.80
CA ASP A 7 6.10 -65.85 25.72
C ASP A 7 5.01 -66.89 26.02
N THR A 8 3.75 -66.46 25.98
CA THR A 8 2.55 -67.24 25.58
C THR A 8 1.29 -66.39 25.82
N SER A 9 0.89 -65.68 24.76
CA SER A 9 -0.39 -65.78 24.05
C SER A 9 -1.66 -66.29 24.76
N MET A 10 -2.76 -65.56 24.53
CA MET A 10 -4.09 -65.97 24.00
C MET A 10 -5.19 -65.12 24.66
N SER A 11 -6.25 -64.63 24.01
CA SER A 11 -6.77 -64.81 22.64
C SER A 11 -7.89 -63.80 22.40
N GLU A 12 -7.96 -63.28 21.17
CA GLU A 12 -9.16 -63.02 20.36
C GLU A 12 -10.45 -62.49 21.01
N ARG A 13 -10.82 -61.25 20.65
CA ARG A 13 -12.22 -60.90 20.35
C ARG A 13 -12.32 -60.19 19.01
N SER A 14 -12.64 -60.99 18.00
CA SER A 14 -13.53 -60.69 16.87
C SER A 14 -13.59 -59.25 16.36
N LEU A 15 -12.88 -58.99 15.26
CA LEU A 15 -13.28 -57.97 14.28
C LEU A 15 -14.67 -58.36 13.72
N LYS A 16 -15.72 -57.69 14.20
CA LYS A 16 -16.96 -57.56 13.43
C LYS A 16 -16.80 -56.39 12.46
N PRO A 17 -17.19 -56.53 11.19
CA PRO A 17 -17.23 -55.40 10.28
C PRO A 17 -18.35 -54.46 10.75
N TYR A 18 -17.99 -53.26 11.19
CA TYR A 18 -18.97 -52.17 11.27
C TYR A 18 -19.29 -51.71 9.85
N SER A 19 -20.24 -52.41 9.23
CA SER A 19 -20.98 -51.91 8.08
C SER A 19 -21.87 -50.76 8.56
N PHE A 20 -21.37 -49.53 8.53
CA PHE A 20 -22.23 -48.36 8.54
C PHE A 20 -22.74 -48.13 7.10
N PRO A 21 -24.06 -48.12 6.87
CA PRO A 21 -24.62 -47.95 5.53
C PRO A 21 -24.41 -46.50 5.07
N TRP A 22 -23.68 -46.33 3.98
CA TRP A 22 -23.44 -45.04 3.32
C TRP A 22 -24.65 -44.47 2.56
N GLU A 23 -25.87 -44.96 2.79
CA GLU A 23 -27.04 -44.56 2.00
C GLU A 23 -27.85 -43.38 2.55
N ASN A 24 -27.45 -42.74 3.66
CA ASN A 24 -28.27 -41.66 4.24
C ASN A 24 -27.55 -40.36 4.69
N ILE A 25 -26.40 -40.01 4.12
CA ILE A 25 -25.86 -38.65 4.25
C ILE A 25 -25.90 -37.95 2.88
N ARG A 26 -27.14 -37.68 2.43
CA ARG A 26 -27.43 -36.57 1.52
C ARG A 26 -27.54 -35.30 2.37
N LYS A 27 -26.44 -34.55 2.48
CA LYS A 27 -26.40 -33.09 2.71
C LYS A 27 -24.96 -32.62 2.54
N PRO A 28 -24.66 -31.65 1.66
CA PRO A 28 -23.36 -30.99 1.62
C PRO A 28 -23.12 -30.30 2.97
N PHE A 29 -21.85 -30.23 3.37
CA PHE A 29 -21.36 -29.40 4.46
C PHE A 29 -21.88 -27.96 4.31
N GLU A 30 -22.99 -27.66 4.98
CA GLU A 30 -23.55 -26.32 5.13
C GLU A 30 -23.07 -25.75 6.47
N PHE A 31 -22.31 -24.65 6.34
CA PHE A 31 -22.25 -23.49 7.23
C PHE A 31 -21.70 -23.61 8.65
N CYS A 32 -20.61 -22.85 8.89
CA CYS A 32 -20.78 -21.52 9.50
C CYS A 32 -19.63 -20.57 9.10
N GLN A 33 -19.77 -19.91 7.94
CA GLN A 33 -19.37 -18.51 7.83
C GLN A 33 -20.57 -17.69 8.30
N LYS A 34 -20.50 -17.15 9.50
CA LYS A 34 -21.28 -15.99 9.92
C LYS A 34 -20.49 -15.23 10.95
N GLU A 35 -20.49 -13.92 10.74
CA GLU A 35 -20.00 -12.86 11.61
C GLU A 35 -20.49 -13.04 13.06
N GLU A 36 -19.70 -12.45 13.95
CA GLU A 36 -19.91 -12.22 15.39
C GLU A 36 -19.44 -13.30 16.38
N MET A 37 -18.82 -12.78 17.44
CA MET A 37 -18.65 -13.36 18.79
C MET A 37 -17.41 -14.24 19.06
N ILE A 38 -16.32 -13.59 19.48
CA ILE A 38 -15.91 -13.47 20.90
C ILE A 38 -14.39 -13.26 20.97
N THR A 39 -14.01 -11.99 21.07
CA THR A 39 -12.88 -11.57 21.91
C THR A 39 -13.18 -12.03 23.32
N LEU A 40 -12.45 -13.00 23.86
CA LEU A 40 -12.16 -13.13 25.31
C LEU A 40 -11.11 -14.22 25.55
N LEU A 41 -10.06 -13.77 26.25
CA LEU A 41 -9.13 -14.50 27.13
C LEU A 41 -7.92 -15.20 26.48
N GLU A 42 -6.77 -14.58 26.75
CA GLU A 42 -5.38 -15.07 26.83
C GLU A 42 -4.96 -16.25 25.93
N PRO A 43 -3.99 -16.08 25.00
CA PRO A 43 -3.36 -17.24 24.38
C PRO A 43 -2.59 -18.03 25.45
N PRO A 44 -2.79 -19.35 25.58
CA PRO A 44 -1.94 -20.15 26.42
C PRO A 44 -0.52 -20.08 25.87
N LYS A 45 0.42 -19.81 26.77
CA LYS A 45 1.84 -19.97 26.53
C LYS A 45 2.08 -21.42 26.08
N THR A 46 2.84 -21.58 24.99
CA THR A 46 3.50 -22.79 24.48
C THR A 46 2.90 -23.50 23.25
N LYS A 47 3.82 -24.06 22.46
CA LYS A 47 3.67 -24.61 21.12
C LYS A 47 2.85 -25.91 21.14
N GLY A 48 1.72 -25.92 20.43
CA GLY A 48 1.03 -27.11 19.94
C GLY A 48 0.28 -27.91 21.00
N GLY A 49 -1.00 -27.60 21.19
CA GLY A 49 -1.92 -28.39 22.02
C GLY A 49 -3.26 -28.64 21.32
N GLY A 50 -3.90 -29.75 21.64
CA GLY A 50 -5.22 -30.14 21.12
C GLY A 50 -6.38 -29.69 22.02
N TYR A 51 -7.54 -29.44 21.42
CA TYR A 51 -8.81 -29.10 22.08
C TYR A 51 -9.84 -30.20 21.84
N ASN A 52 -10.39 -30.79 22.89
CA ASN A 52 -11.45 -31.79 22.78
C ASN A 52 -12.83 -31.13 22.95
N PRO A 53 -13.67 -31.05 21.90
CA PRO A 53 -14.97 -30.38 21.97
C PRO A 53 -16.04 -31.21 22.71
N ILE A 54 -15.80 -32.50 22.96
CA ILE A 54 -16.73 -33.36 23.72
C ILE A 54 -16.54 -33.15 25.21
N THR A 55 -15.29 -32.96 25.65
CA THR A 55 -14.94 -32.81 27.08
C THR A 55 -14.61 -31.36 27.47
N ASP A 56 -14.61 -30.44 26.52
CA ASP A 56 -14.25 -29.01 26.67
C ASP A 56 -12.90 -28.81 27.38
N SER A 57 -11.87 -29.51 26.90
CA SER A 57 -10.56 -29.55 27.56
C SER A 57 -9.40 -29.44 26.58
N TYR A 58 -8.35 -28.70 26.98
CA TYR A 58 -7.10 -28.55 26.25
C TYR A 58 -6.03 -29.54 26.74
N HIS A 59 -5.19 -30.03 25.85
CA HIS A 59 -4.07 -30.92 26.15
C HIS A 59 -2.82 -30.50 25.37
N ASP A 60 -1.67 -30.54 26.02
CA ASP A 60 -0.38 -30.05 25.47
C ASP A 60 0.38 -31.12 24.65
N ASP A 61 -0.29 -32.21 24.26
CA ASP A 61 0.30 -33.27 23.44
C ASP A 61 -0.39 -33.37 22.07
N MET A 62 0.35 -33.86 21.07
CA MET A 62 -0.16 -34.03 19.70
C MET A 62 -0.93 -35.35 19.49
N TYR A 63 -1.15 -36.14 20.55
CA TYR A 63 -1.67 -37.52 20.48
C TYR A 63 -3.04 -37.69 21.15
N GLY A 64 -3.54 -36.68 21.86
CA GLY A 64 -4.84 -36.67 22.51
C GLY A 64 -6.01 -36.68 21.53
N GLU A 65 -7.18 -37.08 22.04
CA GLU A 65 -8.44 -36.97 21.29
C GLU A 65 -8.88 -35.50 21.25
N GLY A 66 -9.04 -34.95 20.04
CA GLY A 66 -9.48 -33.57 19.85
C GLY A 66 -9.02 -32.96 18.53
N VAL A 67 -9.29 -31.67 18.37
CA VAL A 67 -8.83 -30.80 17.27
C VAL A 67 -7.49 -30.21 17.65
N ILE A 68 -6.46 -30.38 16.83
CA ILE A 68 -5.13 -29.81 17.09
C ILE A 68 -5.17 -28.30 16.78
N CYS A 69 -4.78 -27.47 17.74
CA CYS A 69 -4.71 -26.02 17.59
C CYS A 69 -3.22 -25.60 17.53
N LEU A 70 -2.76 -25.17 16.34
CA LEU A 70 -1.40 -24.68 16.10
C LEU A 70 -1.43 -23.28 15.50
N ALA A 71 -0.57 -22.39 15.99
CA ALA A 71 -0.35 -21.06 15.42
C ALA A 71 0.99 -21.05 14.66
N VAL A 72 0.96 -21.18 13.33
CA VAL A 72 2.09 -20.89 12.45
C VAL A 72 1.58 -20.23 11.17
N ASP A 73 2.24 -19.14 10.78
CA ASP A 73 1.72 -18.08 9.89
C ASP A 73 2.09 -18.25 8.39
N ILE A 74 2.33 -19.46 7.90
CA ILE A 74 2.59 -19.72 6.47
C ILE A 74 1.96 -21.06 6.03
N LEU A 75 0.92 -20.99 5.19
CA LEU A 75 0.20 -22.14 4.58
C LEU A 75 0.67 -22.39 3.13
N PRO A 76 0.36 -23.54 2.46
CA PRO A 76 -0.62 -24.57 2.84
C PRO A 76 -0.07 -26.00 2.87
N THR A 77 -0.52 -26.82 3.82
CA THR A 77 -0.78 -28.28 3.72
C THR A 77 -0.54 -28.94 5.08
N GLU A 78 -1.59 -29.11 5.88
CA GLU A 78 -1.66 -30.27 6.76
C GLU A 78 -2.94 -31.01 6.41
N PHE A 79 -2.77 -32.25 5.95
CA PHE A 79 -3.89 -33.16 5.75
C PHE A 79 -4.44 -33.56 7.13
N PRO A 80 -5.76 -33.77 7.28
CA PRO A 80 -6.33 -34.38 8.49
C PRO A 80 -5.47 -35.57 8.94
N ARG A 81 -5.31 -35.80 10.24
CA ARG A 81 -4.46 -36.89 10.77
C ARG A 81 -4.72 -38.21 10.05
N GLU A 82 -5.98 -38.50 9.77
CA GLU A 82 -6.44 -39.69 9.05
C GLU A 82 -5.92 -39.72 7.60
N ALA A 83 -5.88 -38.58 6.91
CA ALA A 83 -5.34 -38.47 5.56
C ALA A 83 -3.80 -38.51 5.55
N SER A 84 -3.14 -37.91 6.55
CA SER A 84 -1.68 -38.01 6.74
C SER A 84 -1.25 -39.45 7.05
N GLN A 85 -2.00 -40.13 7.94
CA GLN A 85 -1.78 -41.55 8.24
C GLN A 85 -2.07 -42.42 7.02
N HIS A 86 -3.18 -42.20 6.31
CA HIS A 86 -3.52 -42.94 5.10
C HIS A 86 -2.46 -42.77 4.02
N PHE A 87 -1.96 -41.55 3.81
CA PHE A 87 -0.86 -41.28 2.89
C PHE A 87 0.42 -42.00 3.34
N GLY A 88 0.77 -41.93 4.63
CA GLY A 88 1.93 -42.62 5.21
C GLY A 88 1.85 -44.14 5.04
N ASP A 89 0.68 -44.74 5.32
CA ASP A 89 0.42 -46.17 5.20
C ASP A 89 0.58 -46.62 3.75
N ILE A 90 0.01 -45.87 2.79
CA ILE A 90 0.17 -46.13 1.36
C ILE A 90 1.64 -45.99 0.95
N LEU A 91 2.30 -44.91 1.34
CA LEU A 91 3.69 -44.62 0.97
C LEU A 91 4.65 -45.69 1.51
N SER A 92 4.41 -46.20 2.72
CA SER A 92 5.25 -47.21 3.38
C SER A 92 5.40 -48.49 2.53
N ASN A 93 4.34 -48.87 1.80
CA ASN A 93 4.36 -50.02 0.89
C ASN A 93 5.34 -49.86 -0.28
N PHE A 94 5.68 -48.61 -0.63
CA PHE A 94 6.58 -48.29 -1.74
C PHE A 94 8.04 -48.08 -1.29
N ILE A 95 8.29 -47.80 0.00
CA ILE A 95 9.62 -47.49 0.53
C ILE A 95 10.63 -48.62 0.29
N GLY A 96 10.21 -49.88 0.51
CA GLY A 96 11.08 -51.04 0.28
C GLY A 96 11.52 -51.16 -1.18
N CYS A 97 10.60 -50.95 -2.13
CA CYS A 97 10.90 -50.96 -3.55
C CYS A 97 11.78 -49.77 -3.93
N LEU A 98 11.47 -48.57 -3.44
CA LEU A 98 12.25 -47.35 -3.72
C LEU A 98 13.70 -47.47 -3.26
N ALA A 99 13.94 -48.09 -2.10
CA ALA A 99 15.28 -48.26 -1.53
C ALA A 99 16.11 -49.38 -2.18
N SER A 100 15.46 -50.37 -2.81
CA SER A 100 16.13 -51.56 -3.36
C SER A 100 16.27 -51.56 -4.88
N THR A 101 15.46 -50.77 -5.59
CA THR A 101 15.43 -50.75 -7.05
C THR A 101 16.64 -50.01 -7.61
N ARG A 102 17.35 -50.64 -8.56
CA ARG A 102 18.50 -50.05 -9.25
C ARG A 102 18.18 -49.56 -10.66
N ASN A 103 17.07 -50.01 -11.24
CA ASN A 103 16.64 -49.65 -12.59
C ASN A 103 15.24 -49.04 -12.55
N TRP A 104 15.08 -47.84 -13.11
CA TRP A 104 13.80 -47.12 -13.15
C TRP A 104 12.63 -47.95 -13.69
N SER A 105 12.90 -48.82 -14.66
CA SER A 105 11.89 -49.69 -15.30
C SER A 105 11.21 -50.65 -14.33
N GLU A 106 11.88 -50.97 -13.22
CA GLU A 106 11.43 -51.90 -12.19
C GLU A 106 10.60 -51.19 -11.09
N LEU A 107 10.57 -49.85 -11.07
CA LEU A 107 9.77 -49.10 -10.10
C LEU A 107 8.27 -49.36 -10.30
N PRO A 108 7.49 -49.48 -9.22
CA PRO A 108 6.04 -49.54 -9.29
C PRO A 108 5.45 -48.38 -10.11
N PRO A 109 4.36 -48.59 -10.88
CA PRO A 109 3.81 -47.57 -11.77
C PRO A 109 3.58 -46.19 -11.17
N PRO A 110 3.11 -46.04 -9.91
CA PRO A 110 2.97 -44.72 -9.27
C PRO A 110 4.30 -43.98 -9.13
N LEU A 111 5.35 -44.65 -8.66
CA LEU A 111 6.68 -44.07 -8.50
C LEU A 111 7.34 -43.77 -9.85
N ARG A 112 7.12 -44.65 -10.84
CA ARG A 112 7.66 -44.49 -12.18
C ARG A 112 7.10 -43.24 -12.87
N ARG A 113 5.79 -42.97 -12.73
CA ARG A 113 5.15 -41.75 -13.26
C ARG A 113 5.56 -40.49 -12.51
N ALA A 114 5.86 -40.59 -11.21
CA ALA A 114 6.33 -39.46 -10.40
C ALA A 114 7.83 -39.14 -10.60
N CYS A 115 8.59 -40.02 -11.26
CA CYS A 115 10.01 -39.84 -11.50
C CYS A 115 10.24 -38.86 -12.65
N ILE A 116 10.73 -37.66 -12.31
CA ILE A 116 10.95 -36.55 -13.27
C ILE A 116 12.17 -36.81 -14.15
N SER A 117 13.24 -37.38 -13.60
CA SER A 117 14.48 -37.66 -14.31
C SER A 117 15.10 -39.00 -13.89
N ASP A 118 15.65 -39.72 -14.86
CA ASP A 118 16.40 -40.96 -14.69
C ASP A 118 17.73 -40.88 -15.46
N GLU A 119 18.82 -41.32 -14.83
CA GLU A 119 20.19 -41.25 -15.37
C GLU A 119 20.58 -39.88 -15.98
N GLY A 120 20.09 -38.79 -15.38
CA GLY A 120 20.36 -37.42 -15.81
C GLY A 120 19.57 -36.96 -17.04
N LYS A 121 18.60 -37.75 -17.52
CA LYS A 121 17.66 -37.39 -18.59
C LYS A 121 16.24 -37.29 -18.05
N LEU A 122 15.43 -36.41 -18.64
CA LEU A 122 14.01 -36.32 -18.28
C LEU A 122 13.29 -37.58 -18.77
N THR A 123 12.38 -38.09 -17.96
CA THR A 123 11.49 -39.17 -18.41
C THR A 123 10.43 -38.60 -19.36
N HIS A 124 9.85 -39.45 -20.22
CA HIS A 124 8.98 -39.04 -21.33
C HIS A 124 7.86 -38.05 -20.95
N LEU A 125 7.25 -38.21 -19.76
CA LEU A 125 6.18 -37.33 -19.28
C LEU A 125 6.64 -35.88 -19.01
N TYR A 126 7.93 -35.65 -18.83
CA TYR A 126 8.52 -34.38 -18.43
C TYR A 126 9.42 -33.75 -19.52
N GLU A 127 9.49 -34.35 -20.71
CA GLU A 127 10.25 -33.82 -21.87
C GLU A 127 9.74 -32.46 -22.38
N TYR A 128 8.60 -31.97 -21.88
CA TYR A 128 8.10 -30.62 -22.15
C TYR A 128 8.84 -29.54 -21.35
N ILE A 129 9.51 -29.88 -20.24
CA ILE A 129 10.18 -28.91 -19.36
C ILE A 129 11.27 -28.09 -20.09
N PRO A 130 12.16 -28.67 -20.91
CA PRO A 130 13.15 -27.91 -21.67
C PRO A 130 12.50 -27.01 -22.73
N ARG A 131 11.40 -27.46 -23.35
CA ARG A 131 10.63 -26.64 -24.30
C ARG A 131 10.05 -25.40 -23.62
N MET A 132 9.49 -25.54 -22.41
CA MET A 132 9.01 -24.40 -21.63
C MET A 132 10.16 -23.46 -21.20
N ARG A 133 11.29 -24.01 -20.78
CA ARG A 133 12.47 -23.21 -20.39
C ARG A 133 13.10 -22.45 -21.56
N ASN A 134 13.07 -23.02 -22.75
CA ASN A 134 13.56 -22.38 -23.97
C ASN A 134 12.55 -21.41 -24.61
N SER A 135 11.30 -21.39 -24.13
CA SER A 135 10.27 -20.45 -24.58
C SER A 135 10.26 -19.09 -23.85
N SER A 136 11.28 -18.78 -23.05
CA SER A 136 11.50 -17.40 -22.60
C SER A 136 11.91 -16.51 -23.80
N PRO A 137 11.27 -15.34 -24.02
CA PRO A 137 11.61 -14.45 -25.12
C PRO A 137 12.83 -13.60 -24.74
N VAL A 138 14.02 -14.21 -24.77
CA VAL A 138 15.31 -13.52 -24.81
C VAL A 138 16.18 -14.21 -25.85
N ALA A 139 16.03 -13.81 -27.11
CA ALA A 139 17.03 -14.03 -28.16
C ALA A 139 16.89 -12.94 -29.24
N THR A 140 17.57 -11.83 -28.99
CA THR A 140 18.46 -11.09 -29.88
C THR A 140 18.16 -11.04 -31.39
N LEU A 141 18.00 -9.81 -31.88
CA LEU A 141 18.28 -9.36 -33.25
C LEU A 141 19.46 -10.10 -33.92
N SER A 142 19.16 -10.94 -34.90
CA SER A 142 20.03 -11.17 -36.06
C SER A 142 19.21 -11.72 -37.23
N ASN A 143 19.11 -10.94 -38.31
CA ASN A 143 18.85 -11.44 -39.67
C ASN A 143 20.17 -12.00 -40.23
N PRO A 144 20.23 -12.92 -41.22
CA PRO A 144 19.23 -13.15 -42.28
C PRO A 144 19.00 -14.62 -42.77
N ALA A 145 17.94 -14.78 -43.57
CA ALA A 145 17.75 -15.74 -44.66
C ALA A 145 17.44 -17.24 -44.38
N ASN A 146 16.31 -17.65 -44.97
CA ASN A 146 15.86 -18.99 -45.39
C ASN A 146 15.40 -20.01 -44.32
N GLY A 147 14.08 -20.25 -44.32
CA GLY A 147 13.47 -21.48 -43.78
C GLY A 147 12.07 -21.27 -43.23
N VAL A 148 11.07 -21.22 -44.11
CA VAL A 148 9.63 -21.18 -43.78
C VAL A 148 9.17 -22.51 -43.17
N SER A 149 8.55 -22.47 -41.98
CA SER A 149 7.38 -23.28 -41.57
C SER A 149 6.96 -22.87 -40.15
N GLY A 150 5.77 -22.43 -39.79
CA GLY A 150 4.57 -21.99 -40.48
C GLY A 150 3.74 -21.30 -39.39
N GLY A 151 3.42 -20.02 -39.59
CA GLY A 151 2.51 -19.29 -38.70
C GLY A 151 1.08 -19.76 -38.98
N LYS A 152 0.37 -20.17 -37.93
CA LYS A 152 -1.08 -20.39 -38.01
C LYS A 152 -1.73 -19.02 -38.17
N ASN A 153 -2.31 -18.77 -39.34
CA ASN A 153 -2.68 -17.42 -39.80
C ASN A 153 -4.12 -17.00 -39.47
N CYS A 154 -4.94 -17.88 -38.92
CA CYS A 154 -6.34 -17.57 -38.60
C CYS A 154 -6.65 -17.93 -37.14
N THR A 155 -7.06 -16.95 -36.33
CA THR A 155 -7.51 -17.17 -34.94
C THR A 155 -8.93 -16.67 -34.72
N THR A 156 -9.65 -17.30 -33.80
CA THR A 156 -11.00 -16.90 -33.36
C THR A 156 -11.16 -17.13 -31.87
N LEU A 157 -12.10 -16.41 -31.24
CA LEU A 157 -12.42 -16.59 -29.82
C LEU A 157 -13.67 -17.44 -29.68
N VAL A 158 -13.58 -18.53 -28.92
CA VAL A 158 -14.69 -19.44 -28.62
C VAL A 158 -15.01 -19.36 -27.13
N SER A 159 -16.25 -18.99 -26.81
CA SER A 159 -16.75 -18.96 -25.43
C SER A 159 -17.54 -20.23 -25.11
N LEU A 160 -17.06 -20.98 -24.13
CA LEU A 160 -17.69 -22.19 -23.59
C LEU A 160 -18.35 -21.88 -22.25
N SER A 161 -19.60 -22.30 -22.07
CA SER A 161 -20.30 -22.21 -20.78
C SER A 161 -21.07 -23.49 -20.49
N GLY A 162 -20.91 -24.06 -19.29
CA GLY A 162 -21.42 -25.38 -18.96
C GLY A 162 -20.81 -25.99 -17.70
N HIS A 163 -21.14 -27.25 -17.42
CA HIS A 163 -20.42 -28.10 -16.46
C HIS A 163 -19.07 -28.55 -17.06
N LEU A 164 -18.18 -27.59 -17.33
CA LEU A 164 -16.98 -27.78 -18.17
C LEU A 164 -16.01 -28.81 -17.60
N PHE A 165 -15.91 -28.88 -16.28
CA PHE A 165 -14.98 -29.77 -15.57
C PHE A 165 -15.65 -31.05 -15.09
N ASP A 166 -16.86 -30.96 -14.52
CA ASP A 166 -17.59 -32.12 -13.99
C ASP A 166 -18.00 -33.12 -15.08
N GLN A 167 -18.23 -32.64 -16.30
CA GLN A 167 -18.54 -33.47 -17.47
C GLN A 167 -17.36 -33.63 -18.43
N PHE A 168 -16.16 -33.15 -18.06
CA PHE A 168 -14.95 -33.16 -18.89
C PHE A 168 -15.11 -32.50 -20.28
N LEU A 169 -16.12 -31.63 -20.45
CA LEU A 169 -16.43 -30.98 -21.72
C LEU A 169 -15.31 -30.05 -22.19
N ILE A 170 -14.54 -29.46 -21.26
CA ILE A 170 -13.38 -28.67 -21.64
C ILE A 170 -12.32 -29.55 -22.31
N ASN A 171 -12.08 -30.75 -21.81
CA ASN A 171 -11.11 -31.67 -22.41
C ASN A 171 -11.59 -32.14 -23.78
N GLU A 172 -12.88 -32.48 -23.91
CA GLU A 172 -13.47 -32.86 -25.20
C GLU A 172 -13.35 -31.72 -26.24
N ALA A 173 -13.56 -30.46 -25.83
CA ALA A 173 -13.38 -29.30 -26.69
C ALA A 173 -11.91 -29.12 -27.12
N LEU A 174 -10.96 -29.30 -26.20
CA LEU A 174 -9.53 -29.21 -26.51
C LEU A 174 -9.08 -30.35 -27.44
N ASP A 175 -9.55 -31.58 -27.19
CA ASP A 175 -9.25 -32.75 -28.02
C ASP A 175 -9.74 -32.56 -29.46
N ILE A 176 -10.91 -31.95 -29.66
CA ILE A 176 -11.42 -31.62 -31.01
C ILE A 176 -10.53 -30.60 -31.71
N ILE A 177 -10.09 -29.57 -31.00
CA ILE A 177 -9.20 -28.54 -31.56
C ILE A 177 -7.88 -29.19 -31.98
N GLU A 178 -7.27 -30.02 -31.14
CA GLU A 178 -6.01 -30.70 -31.44
C GLU A 178 -6.15 -31.72 -32.58
N ALA A 179 -7.21 -32.53 -32.58
CA ALA A 179 -7.45 -33.55 -33.60
C ALA A 179 -7.64 -32.95 -35.01
N ALA A 180 -8.20 -31.74 -35.09
CA ALA A 180 -8.33 -30.98 -36.32
C ALA A 180 -7.05 -30.22 -36.73
N GLY A 181 -5.96 -30.34 -35.96
CA GLY A 181 -4.70 -29.62 -36.22
C GLY A 181 -4.71 -28.16 -35.75
N GLY A 182 -5.72 -27.75 -34.99
CA GLY A 182 -5.82 -26.43 -34.39
C GLY A 182 -4.82 -26.22 -33.23
N SER A 183 -4.60 -24.96 -32.87
CA SER A 183 -3.96 -24.56 -31.62
C SER A 183 -4.96 -23.85 -30.74
N PHE A 184 -4.79 -23.88 -29.42
CA PHE A 184 -5.64 -23.12 -28.51
C PHE A 184 -4.82 -22.42 -27.42
N ARG A 185 -5.39 -21.35 -26.88
CA ARG A 185 -4.92 -20.65 -25.69
C ARG A 185 -6.10 -20.32 -24.80
N LEU A 186 -6.02 -20.72 -23.54
CA LEU A 186 -7.01 -20.35 -22.52
C LEU A 186 -6.82 -18.86 -22.17
N VAL A 187 -7.80 -18.04 -22.54
CA VAL A 187 -7.78 -16.59 -22.31
C VAL A 187 -8.37 -16.26 -20.94
N LYS A 188 -9.47 -16.93 -20.58
CA LYS A 188 -10.16 -16.76 -19.30
C LYS A 188 -10.82 -18.07 -18.88
N CYS A 189 -10.84 -18.36 -17.58
CA CYS A 189 -11.57 -19.49 -17.04
C CYS A 189 -12.11 -19.17 -15.64
N GLU A 190 -13.41 -19.31 -15.46
CA GLU A 190 -14.11 -19.20 -14.19
C GLU A 190 -14.77 -20.55 -13.89
N VAL A 191 -14.36 -21.20 -12.79
CA VAL A 191 -14.88 -22.51 -12.40
C VAL A 191 -16.09 -22.32 -11.48
N GLY A 192 -17.16 -23.08 -11.75
CA GLY A 192 -18.34 -23.09 -10.89
C GLY A 192 -17.99 -23.48 -9.46
N GLN A 193 -18.51 -22.76 -8.47
CA GLN A 193 -18.17 -22.97 -7.06
C GLN A 193 -18.86 -24.20 -6.41
N ASN A 194 -19.73 -24.89 -7.14
CA ASN A 194 -20.42 -26.11 -6.72
C ASN A 194 -20.98 -26.87 -7.93
N ALA A 195 -21.46 -28.10 -7.70
CA ALA A 195 -21.98 -29.00 -8.74
C ALA A 195 -23.21 -28.49 -9.53
N ASN A 196 -23.83 -27.38 -9.10
CA ASN A 196 -24.96 -26.74 -9.79
C ASN A 196 -24.56 -25.39 -10.42
N ALA A 197 -23.31 -24.94 -10.25
CA ALA A 197 -22.83 -23.67 -10.78
C ALA A 197 -22.12 -23.88 -12.11
N MET A 198 -22.53 -23.13 -13.13
CA MET A 198 -21.93 -23.21 -14.46
C MET A 198 -20.51 -22.66 -14.45
N SER A 199 -19.61 -23.38 -15.13
CA SER A 199 -18.26 -22.91 -15.44
C SER A 199 -18.24 -22.15 -16.77
N TYR A 200 -17.36 -21.16 -16.88
CA TYR A 200 -17.17 -20.33 -18.07
C TYR A 200 -15.71 -20.37 -18.52
N SER A 201 -15.47 -20.48 -19.81
CA SER A 201 -14.13 -20.46 -20.39
C SER A 201 -14.11 -19.74 -21.73
N GLU A 202 -13.08 -18.94 -21.96
CA GLU A 202 -12.76 -18.34 -23.26
C GLU A 202 -11.48 -18.96 -23.82
N LEU A 203 -11.57 -19.53 -25.01
CA LEU A 203 -10.48 -20.13 -25.75
C LEU A 203 -10.20 -19.30 -27.00
N GLU A 204 -8.97 -18.84 -27.17
CA GLU A 204 -8.47 -18.39 -28.47
C GLU A 204 -8.05 -19.64 -29.26
N VAL A 205 -8.71 -19.92 -30.38
CA VAL A 205 -8.48 -21.08 -31.24
C VAL A 205 -7.86 -20.62 -32.55
N GLY A 206 -6.78 -21.26 -32.98
CA GLY A 206 -6.04 -20.95 -34.21
C GLY A 206 -5.91 -22.13 -35.15
N ALA A 207 -5.88 -21.88 -36.45
CA ALA A 207 -5.64 -22.88 -37.49
C ALA A 207 -4.79 -22.31 -38.64
N ASP A 208 -4.27 -23.19 -39.49
CA ASP A 208 -3.45 -22.82 -40.66
C ASP A 208 -4.27 -22.18 -41.79
N ASP A 209 -5.57 -22.46 -41.85
CA ASP A 209 -6.51 -21.91 -42.83
C ASP A 209 -7.93 -21.75 -42.24
N VAL A 210 -8.73 -20.89 -42.88
CA VAL A 210 -10.09 -20.54 -42.44
C VAL A 210 -11.05 -21.73 -42.50
N TYR A 211 -10.90 -22.64 -43.46
CA TYR A 211 -11.79 -23.79 -43.59
C TYR A 211 -11.61 -24.77 -42.43
N THR A 212 -10.37 -25.04 -42.03
CA THR A 212 -10.05 -25.81 -40.83
C THR A 212 -10.56 -25.10 -39.56
N LEU A 213 -10.42 -23.77 -39.47
CA LEU A 213 -10.95 -23.00 -38.34
C LEU A 213 -12.48 -23.09 -38.24
N GLU A 214 -13.19 -22.99 -39.35
CA GLU A 214 -14.65 -23.15 -39.42
C GLU A 214 -15.08 -24.57 -39.04
N GLN A 215 -14.38 -25.61 -39.52
CA GLN A 215 -14.65 -27.00 -39.13
C GLN A 215 -14.48 -27.23 -37.62
N ILE A 216 -13.48 -26.62 -37.00
CA ILE A 216 -13.26 -26.69 -35.55
C ILE A 216 -14.44 -26.03 -34.82
N VAL A 217 -14.82 -24.82 -35.23
CA VAL A 217 -15.94 -24.07 -34.64
C VAL A 217 -17.27 -24.82 -34.80
N ASP A 218 -17.52 -25.43 -35.95
CA ASP A 218 -18.72 -26.23 -36.22
C ASP A 218 -18.73 -27.51 -35.37
N SER A 219 -17.59 -28.17 -35.20
CA SER A 219 -17.45 -29.36 -34.34
C SER A 219 -17.68 -29.03 -32.86
N LEU A 220 -17.13 -27.92 -32.38
CA LEU A 220 -17.39 -27.40 -31.03
C LEU A 220 -18.87 -27.03 -30.83
N SER A 221 -19.51 -26.48 -31.87
CA SER A 221 -20.95 -26.20 -31.88
C SER A 221 -21.82 -27.45 -31.90
N SER A 222 -21.32 -28.54 -32.48
CA SER A 222 -21.99 -29.84 -32.52
C SER A 222 -22.04 -30.50 -31.14
N ILE A 223 -20.98 -30.40 -30.30
CA ILE A 223 -21.02 -30.88 -28.91
C ILE A 223 -22.17 -30.22 -28.13
N ALA A 224 -22.37 -28.91 -28.34
CA ALA A 224 -23.47 -28.17 -27.73
C ALA A 224 -24.86 -28.62 -28.21
N SER A 225 -24.95 -29.26 -29.38
CA SER A 225 -26.19 -29.62 -30.06
C SER A 225 -26.55 -31.11 -29.96
N ASN A 226 -25.58 -32.02 -29.90
CA ASN A 226 -25.78 -33.47 -30.03
C ASN A 226 -26.22 -34.22 -28.75
N LYS A 227 -26.49 -33.52 -27.64
CA LYS A 227 -27.14 -34.12 -26.46
C LYS A 227 -28.67 -33.94 -26.42
N PHE A 228 -29.30 -33.50 -27.52
CA PHE A 228 -30.76 -33.26 -27.65
C PHE A 228 -31.58 -34.50 -28.08
N GLY A 229 -31.29 -35.68 -27.51
CA GLY A 229 -31.89 -36.94 -27.99
C GLY A 229 -32.22 -37.96 -26.91
N LEU A 230 -32.87 -37.58 -25.81
CA LEU A 230 -33.92 -38.30 -25.05
C LEU A 230 -33.98 -37.81 -23.59
N PHE A 231 -35.21 -37.59 -23.13
CA PHE A 231 -35.65 -37.21 -21.78
C PHE A 231 -35.58 -35.73 -21.40
N ASN A 232 -36.74 -35.28 -20.90
CA ASN A 232 -37.17 -33.91 -20.78
C ASN A 232 -37.39 -33.62 -19.29
N LYS A 233 -36.68 -32.62 -18.74
CA LYS A 233 -37.19 -31.48 -17.93
C LYS A 233 -36.23 -31.03 -16.83
N GLU A 234 -36.04 -29.70 -16.85
CA GLU A 234 -35.45 -28.79 -15.85
C GLU A 234 -33.93 -28.51 -15.89
N LYS A 235 -33.62 -27.39 -16.59
CA LYS A 235 -32.57 -26.38 -16.38
C LYS A 235 -31.16 -26.87 -16.02
N ASP A 236 -30.37 -27.15 -17.04
CA ASP A 236 -29.01 -26.61 -17.21
C ASP A 236 -28.68 -26.58 -18.71
N LYS A 237 -28.80 -25.39 -19.31
CA LYS A 237 -28.59 -25.17 -20.74
C LYS A 237 -27.12 -24.83 -20.96
N ILE A 238 -26.36 -25.74 -21.60
CA ILE A 238 -25.08 -25.40 -22.22
C ILE A 238 -25.37 -24.36 -23.31
N SER A 239 -24.79 -23.17 -23.20
CA SER A 239 -24.90 -22.14 -24.25
C SER A 239 -23.51 -21.87 -24.83
N LEU A 240 -23.28 -22.34 -26.05
CA LEU A 240 -22.12 -21.93 -26.84
C LEU A 240 -22.49 -20.65 -27.59
N LYS A 241 -21.72 -19.57 -27.41
CA LYS A 241 -21.83 -18.36 -28.24
C LYS A 241 -20.51 -18.18 -28.99
N VAL A 242 -20.57 -18.35 -30.31
CA VAL A 242 -19.46 -18.05 -31.23
C VAL A 242 -19.61 -16.59 -31.68
N GLY A 243 -18.62 -15.74 -31.35
CA GLY A 243 -18.54 -14.37 -31.85
C GLY A 243 -18.00 -14.33 -33.29
N LYS A 244 -18.55 -13.44 -34.14
CA LYS A 244 -18.15 -13.30 -35.56
C LYS A 244 -16.81 -12.56 -35.74
N LEU A 245 -16.12 -12.95 -36.82
CA LEU A 245 -14.79 -12.60 -37.32
C LEU A 245 -14.38 -11.11 -37.22
N SER A 246 -13.11 -10.88 -36.85
CA SER A 246 -12.35 -9.71 -37.30
C SER A 246 -11.23 -10.16 -38.24
N GLU A 247 -11.47 -10.11 -39.55
CA GLU A 247 -10.38 -10.06 -40.52
C GLU A 247 -9.81 -8.63 -40.51
N GLY A 248 -8.54 -8.50 -40.12
CA GLY A 248 -7.81 -7.28 -40.35
C GLY A 248 -7.55 -7.12 -41.85
N THR A 249 -7.87 -5.95 -42.43
CA THR A 249 -6.88 -4.98 -42.96
C THR A 249 -7.63 -3.75 -43.53
N VAL A 250 -6.99 -2.58 -43.36
CA VAL A 250 -7.17 -1.29 -44.07
C VAL A 250 -8.18 -0.29 -43.49
N GLU A 251 -7.62 0.89 -43.20
CA GLU A 251 -8.21 2.12 -42.70
C GLU A 251 -9.52 2.54 -43.40
N ILE A 252 -10.47 3.09 -42.62
CA ILE A 252 -10.96 4.48 -42.69
C ILE A 252 -12.09 4.66 -41.66
N ARG A 253 -11.84 5.58 -40.71
CA ARG A 253 -12.79 6.37 -39.89
C ARG A 253 -13.92 5.62 -39.17
N ASN A 254 -13.78 5.51 -37.85
CA ASN A 254 -14.81 5.95 -36.91
C ASN A 254 -14.17 6.34 -35.57
N ASN A 255 -14.31 7.63 -35.21
CA ASN A 255 -13.93 8.22 -33.92
C ASN A 255 -14.71 7.53 -32.79
N VAL A 256 -14.10 6.57 -32.10
CA VAL A 256 -14.38 6.35 -30.68
C VAL A 256 -13.20 6.98 -29.95
N ALA A 257 -13.43 8.09 -29.27
CA ALA A 257 -12.39 8.78 -28.52
C ALA A 257 -11.72 7.79 -27.55
N LYS A 258 -10.38 7.73 -27.59
CA LYS A 258 -9.60 6.89 -26.68
C LYS A 258 -9.73 7.51 -25.29
N LYS A 259 -10.42 6.81 -24.38
CA LYS A 259 -10.61 7.26 -22.99
C LYS A 259 -9.26 7.70 -22.38
N PRO A 260 -9.20 8.85 -21.69
CA PRO A 260 -7.98 9.28 -20.99
C PRO A 260 -7.52 8.22 -19.98
N ARG A 261 -6.21 7.99 -19.91
CA ARG A 261 -5.62 6.99 -19.01
C ARG A 261 -4.58 7.62 -18.09
N VAL A 262 -4.66 7.31 -16.80
CA VAL A 262 -3.71 7.78 -15.77
C VAL A 262 -3.02 6.58 -15.13
N LEU A 263 -1.69 6.62 -15.01
CA LEU A 263 -0.91 5.64 -14.25
C LEU A 263 -0.57 6.23 -12.88
N ILE A 264 -1.04 5.64 -11.79
CA ILE A 264 -0.59 5.95 -10.43
C ILE A 264 0.47 4.93 -10.02
N LEU A 265 1.65 5.41 -9.65
CA LEU A 265 2.74 4.60 -9.12
C LEU A 265 2.75 4.70 -7.59
N GLY A 266 2.55 3.57 -6.92
CA GLY A 266 2.48 3.44 -5.46
C GLY A 266 1.05 3.26 -4.96
N ALA A 267 0.80 2.14 -4.27
CA ALA A 267 -0.49 1.79 -3.67
C ALA A 267 -0.57 2.11 -2.16
N GLY A 268 0.05 3.21 -1.74
CA GLY A 268 -0.02 3.66 -0.34
C GLY A 268 -1.37 4.31 0.02
N ARG A 269 -1.52 4.74 1.28
CA ARG A 269 -2.76 5.34 1.81
C ARG A 269 -3.28 6.54 1.00
N VAL A 270 -2.39 7.30 0.37
CA VAL A 270 -2.72 8.48 -0.46
C VAL A 270 -3.27 8.11 -1.85
N CYS A 271 -3.09 6.87 -2.31
CA CYS A 271 -3.45 6.44 -3.66
C CYS A 271 -4.97 6.32 -3.85
N GLN A 272 -5.66 5.78 -2.85
CA GLN A 272 -7.11 5.56 -2.91
C GLN A 272 -7.89 6.87 -3.19
N PRO A 273 -7.74 7.97 -2.41
CA PRO A 273 -8.47 9.21 -2.70
C PRO A 273 -8.10 9.83 -4.05
N ALA A 274 -6.88 9.64 -4.54
CA ALA A 274 -6.48 10.07 -5.88
C ALA A 274 -7.24 9.30 -6.97
N ALA A 275 -7.30 7.98 -6.86
CA ALA A 275 -8.02 7.11 -7.80
C ALA A 275 -9.54 7.39 -7.78
N GLU A 276 -10.14 7.52 -6.60
CA GLU A 276 -11.56 7.84 -6.43
C GLU A 276 -11.93 9.17 -7.11
N LEU A 277 -11.10 10.21 -6.94
CA LEU A 277 -11.35 11.50 -7.57
C LEU A 277 -11.29 11.39 -9.10
N LEU A 278 -10.23 10.79 -9.64
CA LEU A 278 -10.02 10.66 -11.09
C LEU A 278 -11.20 9.96 -11.79
N VAL A 279 -11.69 8.87 -11.18
CA VAL A 279 -12.84 8.10 -11.72
C VAL A 279 -14.16 8.84 -11.54
N SER A 280 -14.30 9.69 -10.51
CA SER A 280 -15.54 10.41 -10.24
C SER A 280 -15.85 11.53 -11.25
N VAL A 281 -14.85 12.05 -11.97
CA VAL A 281 -15.01 13.22 -12.85
C VAL A 281 -16.04 12.99 -13.96
N GLY A 282 -16.05 11.80 -14.58
CA GLY A 282 -17.05 11.45 -15.60
C GLY A 282 -18.49 11.36 -15.07
N ARG A 283 -18.68 11.28 -13.74
CA ARG A 283 -19.99 11.26 -13.06
C ARG A 283 -20.38 12.61 -12.46
N MET A 284 -19.44 13.55 -12.34
CA MET A 284 -19.64 14.87 -11.72
C MET A 284 -20.44 15.85 -12.59
N SER A 285 -20.79 15.49 -13.84
CA SER A 285 -21.62 16.30 -14.75
C SER A 285 -23.02 16.65 -14.23
N SER A 286 -23.48 16.07 -13.11
CA SER A 286 -24.75 16.46 -12.47
C SER A 286 -24.65 17.50 -11.34
N ARG A 287 -23.47 17.98 -10.93
CA ARG A 287 -23.35 19.05 -9.92
C ARG A 287 -22.21 20.03 -10.24
N HIS A 288 -22.53 21.09 -10.99
CA HIS A 288 -21.96 22.46 -10.95
C HIS A 288 -20.43 22.73 -10.79
N VAL A 289 -19.50 21.77 -10.82
CA VAL A 289 -18.06 22.06 -10.55
C VAL A 289 -17.34 22.80 -11.69
N PHE A 290 -17.77 22.66 -12.95
CA PHE A 290 -17.05 23.23 -14.11
C PHE A 290 -17.69 24.49 -14.73
N LYS A 291 -18.68 25.14 -14.08
CA LYS A 291 -19.46 26.22 -14.72
C LYS A 291 -18.99 27.66 -14.46
N THR A 292 -17.89 27.89 -13.76
CA THR A 292 -17.43 29.25 -13.44
C THR A 292 -15.98 29.49 -13.83
N SER A 293 -15.70 29.45 -15.13
CA SER A 293 -14.63 30.26 -15.72
C SER A 293 -15.01 30.60 -17.16
N GLN A 294 -15.01 31.90 -17.47
CA GLN A 294 -15.42 32.43 -18.76
C GLN A 294 -14.56 31.86 -19.90
N GLN A 295 -15.24 31.39 -20.96
CA GLN A 295 -14.73 31.09 -22.31
C GLN A 295 -13.49 30.19 -22.38
N ILE A 296 -13.69 28.87 -22.48
CA ILE A 296 -12.90 27.92 -23.30
C ILE A 296 -13.67 26.58 -23.32
N ASP A 297 -13.97 26.12 -24.53
CA ASP A 297 -14.49 24.82 -25.01
C ASP A 297 -15.16 23.86 -23.99
N ASP A 298 -16.43 23.53 -24.27
CA ASP A 298 -17.27 22.50 -23.63
C ASP A 298 -16.73 21.07 -23.92
N GLY A 299 -15.48 20.80 -23.53
CA GLY A 299 -14.97 19.43 -23.45
C GLY A 299 -15.48 18.79 -22.16
N GLU A 300 -16.57 18.03 -22.23
CA GLU A 300 -16.92 17.07 -21.17
C GLU A 300 -15.70 16.19 -20.92
N LEU A 301 -15.09 16.28 -19.72
CA LEU A 301 -13.97 15.42 -19.39
C LEU A 301 -14.49 13.97 -19.36
N GLU A 302 -14.02 13.16 -20.32
CA GLU A 302 -14.43 11.78 -20.50
C GLU A 302 -14.11 10.90 -19.27
N ASP A 303 -14.77 9.75 -19.20
CA ASP A 303 -14.55 8.72 -18.18
C ASP A 303 -13.06 8.27 -18.14
N VAL A 304 -12.34 8.62 -17.07
CA VAL A 304 -10.90 8.37 -16.91
C VAL A 304 -10.66 6.93 -16.47
N GLN A 305 -9.77 6.20 -17.16
CA GLN A 305 -9.27 4.90 -16.70
C GLN A 305 -8.01 5.09 -15.85
N VAL A 306 -7.98 4.49 -14.66
CA VAL A 306 -6.84 4.56 -13.75
C VAL A 306 -6.11 3.22 -13.69
N VAL A 307 -4.80 3.22 -13.88
CA VAL A 307 -3.94 2.05 -13.68
C VAL A 307 -3.11 2.27 -12.43
N ILE A 308 -3.12 1.35 -11.48
CA ILE A 308 -2.36 1.44 -10.22
C ILE A 308 -1.23 0.42 -10.26
N GLY A 309 0.00 0.90 -10.32
CA GLY A 309 1.22 0.10 -10.26
C GLY A 309 1.80 0.03 -8.86
N SER A 310 1.99 -1.19 -8.35
CA SER A 310 2.68 -1.43 -7.07
C SER A 310 3.70 -2.57 -7.21
N LEU A 311 4.73 -2.57 -6.37
CA LEU A 311 5.71 -3.66 -6.30
C LEU A 311 5.02 -5.00 -5.99
N TYR A 312 4.00 -4.96 -5.12
CA TYR A 312 3.12 -6.08 -4.80
C TYR A 312 1.72 -5.78 -5.33
N VAL A 313 1.21 -6.65 -6.21
CA VAL A 313 -0.09 -6.44 -6.87
C VAL A 313 -1.25 -6.41 -5.89
N LYS A 314 -1.17 -7.17 -4.79
CA LYS A 314 -2.20 -7.21 -3.74
C LYS A 314 -2.50 -5.83 -3.17
N ASP A 315 -1.47 -5.03 -2.89
CA ASP A 315 -1.64 -3.66 -2.40
C ASP A 315 -2.46 -2.80 -3.39
N ALA A 316 -2.19 -2.97 -4.69
CA ALA A 316 -2.95 -2.26 -5.73
C ALA A 316 -4.38 -2.78 -5.83
N GLU A 317 -4.59 -4.10 -5.72
CA GLU A 317 -5.92 -4.74 -5.71
C GLU A 317 -6.79 -4.24 -4.53
N GLU A 318 -6.21 -4.16 -3.33
CA GLU A 318 -6.89 -3.64 -2.12
C GLU A 318 -7.26 -2.16 -2.25
N VAL A 319 -6.40 -1.35 -2.89
CA VAL A 319 -6.69 0.07 -3.14
C VAL A 319 -7.84 0.25 -4.12
N ILE A 320 -7.93 -0.58 -5.17
CA ILE A 320 -8.97 -0.45 -6.21
C ILE A 320 -10.30 -1.09 -5.86
N GLU A 321 -10.38 -1.86 -4.78
CA GLU A 321 -11.61 -2.55 -4.38
C GLU A 321 -12.79 -1.57 -4.28
N GLY A 322 -13.85 -1.82 -5.06
CA GLY A 322 -15.04 -0.97 -5.12
C GLY A 322 -14.91 0.30 -5.98
N ILE A 323 -13.73 0.59 -6.56
CA ILE A 323 -13.51 1.75 -7.44
C ILE A 323 -13.64 1.31 -8.91
N PRO A 324 -14.67 1.73 -9.66
CA PRO A 324 -14.83 1.34 -11.06
C PRO A 324 -13.73 1.93 -11.95
N ASN A 325 -13.56 1.42 -13.17
CA ASN A 325 -12.61 1.95 -14.16
C ASN A 325 -11.14 1.98 -13.70
N THR A 326 -10.77 1.08 -12.79
CA THR A 326 -9.42 0.91 -12.27
C THR A 326 -8.81 -0.42 -12.71
N ILE A 327 -7.48 -0.48 -12.80
CA ILE A 327 -6.72 -1.69 -13.11
C ILE A 327 -5.51 -1.77 -12.18
N ALA A 328 -5.37 -2.86 -11.42
CA ALA A 328 -4.19 -3.13 -10.61
C ALA A 328 -3.12 -3.86 -11.44
N VAL A 329 -1.86 -3.43 -11.32
CA VAL A 329 -0.72 -4.08 -12.00
C VAL A 329 0.48 -4.22 -11.08
N GLN A 330 1.17 -5.35 -11.18
CA GLN A 330 2.48 -5.51 -10.56
C GLN A 330 3.54 -4.76 -11.39
N LEU A 331 4.21 -3.80 -10.78
CA LEU A 331 5.21 -2.96 -11.42
C LEU A 331 6.31 -2.56 -10.44
N ASP A 332 7.53 -3.05 -10.69
CA ASP A 332 8.75 -2.51 -10.12
C ASP A 332 9.24 -1.37 -11.02
N VAL A 333 9.40 -0.17 -10.45
CA VAL A 333 9.86 1.01 -11.19
C VAL A 333 11.33 0.95 -11.60
N THR A 334 12.10 0.02 -11.02
CA THR A 334 13.48 -0.26 -11.44
C THR A 334 13.55 -1.15 -12.68
N ASP A 335 12.46 -1.85 -13.03
CA ASP A 335 12.30 -2.49 -14.34
C ASP A 335 11.94 -1.44 -15.39
N HIS A 336 12.98 -0.83 -15.97
CA HIS A 336 12.83 0.20 -16.98
C HIS A 336 12.03 -0.24 -18.22
N GLY A 337 12.02 -1.53 -18.57
CA GLY A 337 11.30 -2.05 -19.74
C GLY A 337 9.80 -2.08 -19.49
N ARG A 338 9.37 -2.66 -18.36
CA ARG A 338 7.95 -2.65 -17.95
C ARG A 338 7.46 -1.24 -17.65
N LEU A 339 8.27 -0.42 -16.98
CA LEU A 339 7.92 0.96 -16.69
C LEU A 339 7.66 1.77 -17.98
N SER A 340 8.56 1.66 -18.97
CA SER A 340 8.35 2.29 -20.28
C SER A 340 7.06 1.84 -20.97
N LYS A 341 6.75 0.54 -20.93
CA LYS A 341 5.51 -0.01 -21.52
C LYS A 341 4.25 0.60 -20.90
N TYR A 342 4.20 0.75 -19.58
CA TYR A 342 3.02 1.33 -18.92
C TYR A 342 2.94 2.84 -19.13
N ILE A 343 4.08 3.55 -19.11
CA ILE A 343 4.11 4.99 -19.34
C ILE A 343 3.71 5.34 -20.78
N SER A 344 4.16 4.58 -21.79
CA SER A 344 3.78 4.85 -23.20
C SER A 344 2.27 4.81 -23.44
N ASP A 345 1.57 4.00 -22.64
CA ASP A 345 0.16 3.64 -22.78
C ASP A 345 -0.82 4.58 -22.06
N VAL A 346 -0.32 5.56 -21.29
CA VAL A 346 -1.11 6.53 -20.53
C VAL A 346 -0.87 7.96 -20.98
N ASP A 347 -1.66 8.91 -20.49
CA ASP A 347 -1.54 10.34 -20.81
C ASP A 347 -0.81 11.11 -19.71
N VAL A 348 -1.09 10.76 -18.45
CA VAL A 348 -0.47 11.34 -17.26
C VAL A 348 -0.01 10.24 -16.31
N VAL A 349 1.14 10.44 -15.69
CA VAL A 349 1.66 9.60 -14.61
C VAL A 349 1.58 10.37 -13.29
N ILE A 350 1.10 9.74 -12.22
CA ILE A 350 1.18 10.26 -10.85
C ILE A 350 2.17 9.39 -10.07
N SER A 351 3.24 9.99 -9.56
CA SER A 351 4.19 9.29 -8.68
C SER A 351 3.91 9.59 -7.22
N LEU A 352 3.37 8.62 -6.50
CA LEU A 352 3.15 8.63 -5.04
C LEU A 352 4.18 7.75 -4.31
N LEU A 353 5.33 7.53 -4.96
CA LEU A 353 6.47 6.77 -4.43
C LEU A 353 7.38 7.65 -3.55
N PRO A 354 8.32 7.05 -2.80
CA PRO A 354 9.41 7.79 -2.16
C PRO A 354 10.18 8.66 -3.15
N ALA A 355 10.61 9.84 -2.72
CA ALA A 355 11.23 10.86 -3.58
C ALA A 355 12.47 10.37 -4.36
N SER A 356 13.18 9.36 -3.84
CA SER A 356 14.33 8.73 -4.51
C SER A 356 14.00 8.10 -5.86
N PHE A 357 12.73 7.76 -6.12
CA PHE A 357 12.31 7.15 -7.39
C PHE A 357 11.83 8.16 -8.43
N HIS A 358 11.58 9.41 -8.06
CA HIS A 358 10.98 10.41 -8.97
C HIS A 358 11.85 10.69 -10.18
N LEU A 359 13.19 10.69 -10.03
CA LEU A 359 14.11 10.87 -11.15
C LEU A 359 14.00 9.75 -12.19
N ILE A 360 13.81 8.50 -11.77
CA ILE A 360 13.65 7.35 -12.68
C ILE A 360 12.36 7.51 -13.49
N VAL A 361 11.26 7.80 -12.80
CA VAL A 361 9.94 8.00 -13.42
C VAL A 361 9.95 9.20 -14.37
N ALA A 362 10.47 10.34 -13.92
CA ALA A 362 10.53 11.57 -14.71
C ALA A 362 11.31 11.41 -16.01
N ASN A 363 12.46 10.73 -15.99
CA ASN A 363 13.22 10.45 -17.22
C ASN A 363 12.42 9.59 -18.21
N LYS A 364 11.63 8.61 -17.72
CA LYS A 364 10.75 7.80 -18.58
C LYS A 364 9.56 8.59 -19.10
N CYS A 365 8.97 9.47 -18.30
CA CYS A 365 7.96 10.41 -18.77
C CYS A 365 8.49 11.32 -19.89
N ILE A 366 9.71 11.86 -19.75
CA ILE A 366 10.37 12.67 -20.79
C ILE A 366 10.59 11.84 -22.07
N GLU A 367 11.10 10.61 -21.95
CA GLU A 367 11.33 9.70 -23.07
C GLU A 367 10.05 9.44 -23.88
N HIS A 368 8.93 9.19 -23.19
CA HIS A 368 7.64 8.85 -23.79
C HIS A 368 6.73 10.07 -24.02
N LYS A 369 7.22 11.28 -23.75
CA LYS A 369 6.48 12.54 -23.81
C LYS A 369 5.15 12.51 -23.06
N LYS A 370 5.18 12.03 -21.82
CA LYS A 370 4.03 11.96 -20.91
C LYS A 370 4.17 12.95 -19.77
N HIS A 371 3.06 13.50 -19.32
CA HIS A 371 3.05 14.38 -18.16
C HIS A 371 3.30 13.61 -16.87
N LEU A 372 3.84 14.29 -15.85
CA LEU A 372 4.09 13.72 -14.53
C LEU A 372 3.54 14.64 -13.44
N VAL A 373 2.87 14.05 -12.45
CA VAL A 373 2.48 14.72 -11.21
C VAL A 373 3.17 14.04 -10.03
N THR A 374 3.69 14.83 -9.08
CA THR A 374 4.23 14.31 -7.82
C THR A 374 3.73 15.12 -6.63
N ALA A 375 3.64 14.50 -5.45
CA ALA A 375 3.31 15.16 -4.19
C ALA A 375 4.55 15.36 -3.30
N SER A 376 5.72 15.57 -3.91
CA SER A 376 7.01 15.70 -3.21
C SER A 376 7.73 16.98 -3.57
N TYR A 377 8.59 17.44 -2.65
CA TYR A 377 9.51 18.55 -2.89
C TYR A 377 10.38 18.32 -4.13
N VAL A 378 10.62 19.40 -4.87
CA VAL A 378 11.56 19.39 -6.00
C VAL A 378 12.99 19.57 -5.47
N ASP A 379 13.81 18.53 -5.62
CA ASP A 379 15.24 18.59 -5.34
C ASP A 379 16.08 19.07 -6.55
N ASP A 380 17.40 19.17 -6.36
CA ASP A 380 18.33 19.57 -7.42
C ASP A 380 18.31 18.61 -8.63
N SER A 381 18.06 17.32 -8.39
CA SER A 381 18.06 16.31 -9.45
C SER A 381 16.83 16.46 -10.36
N MET A 382 15.67 16.71 -9.76
CA MET A 382 14.43 17.01 -10.47
C MET A 382 14.51 18.37 -11.17
N SER A 383 15.04 19.40 -10.52
CA SER A 383 15.18 20.75 -11.11
C SER A 383 15.99 20.74 -12.41
N ARG A 384 17.04 19.90 -12.51
CA ARG A 384 17.88 19.76 -13.70
C ARG A 384 17.18 19.12 -14.90
N LEU A 385 15.97 18.60 -14.74
CA LEU A 385 15.17 18.05 -15.84
C LEU A 385 14.34 19.10 -16.57
N ASP A 386 14.30 20.34 -16.09
CA ASP A 386 13.43 21.40 -16.62
C ASP A 386 13.59 21.61 -18.13
N ASP A 387 14.81 21.83 -18.62
CA ASP A 387 15.08 22.03 -20.05
C ASP A 387 14.73 20.80 -20.90
N LYS A 388 14.92 19.59 -20.35
CA LYS A 388 14.57 18.34 -21.03
C LYS A 388 13.05 18.16 -21.12
N ALA A 389 12.33 18.48 -20.05
CA ALA A 389 10.87 18.44 -20.01
C ALA A 389 10.26 19.48 -20.97
N LYS A 390 10.79 20.71 -20.98
CA LYS A 390 10.43 21.75 -21.97
C LYS A 390 10.66 21.30 -23.40
N SER A 391 11.85 20.73 -23.67
CA SER A 391 12.20 20.22 -25.01
C SER A 391 11.31 19.05 -25.46
N ALA A 392 10.85 18.23 -24.52
CA ALA A 392 9.91 17.15 -24.79
C ALA A 392 8.45 17.63 -24.92
N GLY A 393 8.17 18.89 -24.59
CA GLY A 393 6.83 19.48 -24.62
C GLY A 393 5.92 18.98 -23.50
N ILE A 394 6.48 18.54 -22.37
CA ILE A 394 5.72 18.01 -21.24
C ILE A 394 5.82 18.89 -20.01
N THR A 395 4.86 18.68 -19.10
CA THR A 395 4.82 19.29 -17.78
C THR A 395 5.08 18.22 -16.72
N ILE A 396 6.04 18.49 -15.86
CA ILE A 396 6.30 17.76 -14.62
C ILE A 396 5.84 18.67 -13.48
N LEU A 397 4.60 18.46 -13.03
CA LEU A 397 3.95 19.24 -11.98
C LEU A 397 4.23 18.58 -10.62
N CYS A 398 5.20 19.12 -9.90
CA CYS A 398 5.58 18.64 -8.58
C CYS A 398 4.82 19.35 -7.47
N GLU A 399 5.06 18.93 -6.23
CA GLU A 399 4.54 19.60 -5.04
C GLU A 399 3.00 19.72 -5.04
N MET A 400 2.28 18.73 -5.60
CA MET A 400 0.81 18.64 -5.58
C MET A 400 0.32 17.75 -4.42
N GLY A 401 0.66 18.11 -3.19
CA GLY A 401 0.19 17.44 -1.96
C GLY A 401 -0.44 18.42 -0.97
N LEU A 402 -0.25 18.19 0.33
CA LEU A 402 -0.67 19.09 1.41
C LEU A 402 0.40 20.17 1.70
N ASP A 403 1.58 19.70 2.08
CA ASP A 403 2.77 20.46 2.47
C ASP A 403 3.99 19.64 2.03
N PRO A 404 4.45 19.77 0.77
CA PRO A 404 4.13 20.88 -0.14
C PRO A 404 2.91 20.62 -1.05
N GLY A 405 2.08 21.64 -1.24
CA GLY A 405 1.02 21.73 -2.24
C GLY A 405 -0.10 22.71 -1.88
N ILE A 406 -1.08 22.29 -1.08
CA ILE A 406 -2.18 23.18 -0.65
C ILE A 406 -1.61 24.43 0.04
N ASP A 407 -0.53 24.30 0.80
CA ASP A 407 0.17 25.43 1.42
C ASP A 407 0.69 26.45 0.37
N HIS A 408 1.33 25.99 -0.71
CA HIS A 408 1.76 26.85 -1.80
C HIS A 408 0.58 27.58 -2.45
N MET A 409 -0.48 26.84 -2.76
CA MET A 409 -1.65 27.37 -3.45
C MET A 409 -2.36 28.44 -2.60
N MET A 410 -2.53 28.19 -1.30
CA MET A 410 -3.10 29.15 -0.35
C MET A 410 -2.20 30.39 -0.20
N ALA A 411 -0.88 30.19 -0.06
CA ALA A 411 0.08 31.28 0.07
C ALA A 411 0.06 32.20 -1.16
N MET A 412 0.24 31.63 -2.35
CA MET A 412 0.31 32.41 -3.60
C MET A 412 -1.00 33.13 -3.90
N LYS A 413 -2.16 32.52 -3.63
CA LYS A 413 -3.44 33.21 -3.78
C LYS A 413 -3.51 34.50 -2.94
N MET A 414 -3.10 34.47 -1.67
CA MET A 414 -3.11 35.66 -0.81
C MET A 414 -2.04 36.69 -1.24
N ILE A 415 -0.85 36.24 -1.59
CA ILE A 415 0.27 37.09 -2.02
C ILE A 415 -0.09 37.83 -3.32
N ASP A 416 -0.59 37.12 -4.33
CA ASP A 416 -0.98 37.73 -5.61
C ASP A 416 -2.17 38.68 -5.45
N GLN A 417 -3.13 38.35 -4.58
CA GLN A 417 -4.22 39.27 -4.24
C GLN A 417 -3.71 40.56 -3.57
N ALA A 418 -2.73 40.45 -2.66
CA ALA A 418 -2.09 41.61 -2.03
C ALA A 418 -1.34 42.46 -3.08
N HIS A 419 -0.50 41.83 -3.91
CA HIS A 419 0.28 42.50 -4.95
C HIS A 419 -0.59 43.15 -6.02
N SER A 420 -1.69 42.51 -6.44
CA SER A 420 -2.65 43.09 -7.41
C SER A 420 -3.28 44.39 -6.89
N ARG A 421 -3.41 44.53 -5.56
CA ARG A 421 -3.88 45.72 -4.87
C ARG A 421 -2.74 46.68 -4.49
N LYS A 422 -1.54 46.48 -5.05
CA LYS A 422 -0.30 47.23 -4.76
C LYS A 422 0.16 47.14 -3.29
N GLY A 423 -0.30 46.15 -2.55
CA GLY A 423 0.20 45.85 -1.21
C GLY A 423 1.59 45.22 -1.26
N LYS A 424 2.33 45.30 -0.16
CA LYS A 424 3.61 44.63 0.06
C LYS A 424 3.48 43.66 1.21
N VAL A 425 3.94 42.43 1.03
CA VAL A 425 3.93 41.42 2.10
C VAL A 425 5.02 41.75 3.11
N ARG A 426 4.61 42.21 4.30
CA ARG A 426 5.52 42.49 5.43
C ARG A 426 5.91 41.22 6.15
N GLN A 427 4.99 40.27 6.28
CA GLN A 427 5.17 39.02 7.00
C GLN A 427 4.41 37.90 6.30
N PHE A 428 5.08 36.75 6.17
CA PHE A 428 4.49 35.47 5.80
C PHE A 428 4.80 34.43 6.87
N VAL A 429 3.75 33.86 7.45
CA VAL A 429 3.85 32.76 8.40
C VAL A 429 2.95 31.60 7.99
N SER A 430 3.47 30.38 8.03
CA SER A 430 2.76 29.16 7.69
C SER A 430 2.96 28.08 8.75
N TYR A 431 1.86 27.49 9.20
CA TYR A 431 1.81 26.42 10.18
C TYR A 431 1.08 25.22 9.59
N CYS A 432 1.65 24.01 9.69
CA CYS A 432 1.02 22.78 9.20
C CYS A 432 1.20 21.63 10.19
N GLY A 433 0.15 20.84 10.44
CA GLY A 433 0.25 19.61 11.23
C GLY A 433 -0.77 18.56 10.83
N GLY A 434 -0.28 17.35 10.59
CA GLY A 434 -1.09 16.13 10.65
C GLY A 434 -1.08 15.58 12.07
N LEU A 435 -2.24 15.55 12.71
CA LEU A 435 -2.46 15.28 14.13
C LEU A 435 -3.58 14.25 14.29
N PRO A 436 -3.71 13.58 15.44
CA PRO A 436 -4.98 12.96 15.83
C PRO A 436 -6.08 14.02 15.91
N SER A 437 -7.34 13.63 15.69
CA SER A 437 -8.45 14.48 16.13
C SER A 437 -8.36 14.72 17.64
N PRO A 438 -8.95 15.80 18.18
CA PRO A 438 -8.93 16.05 19.63
C PRO A 438 -9.44 14.86 20.46
N GLU A 439 -10.41 14.10 19.95
CA GLU A 439 -10.95 12.90 20.60
C GLU A 439 -9.97 11.71 20.56
N ALA A 440 -9.17 11.59 19.48
CA ALA A 440 -8.16 10.56 19.30
C ALA A 440 -6.78 10.94 19.90
N ALA A 441 -6.60 12.16 20.41
CA ALA A 441 -5.38 12.63 21.07
C ALA A 441 -5.29 12.12 22.53
N ASN A 442 -5.55 10.82 22.72
CA ASN A 442 -5.81 10.16 24.00
C ASN A 442 -4.57 9.46 24.61
N ASN A 443 -3.37 9.94 24.32
CA ASN A 443 -2.11 9.37 24.82
C ASN A 443 -1.16 10.47 25.34
N PRO A 444 -0.10 10.13 26.09
CA PRO A 444 0.79 11.13 26.69
C PRO A 444 1.49 12.08 25.70
N LEU A 445 1.67 11.68 24.45
CA LEU A 445 2.25 12.52 23.40
C LEU A 445 1.19 13.32 22.62
N ALA A 446 -0.10 13.04 22.84
CA ALA A 446 -1.21 13.53 22.03
C ALA A 446 -0.94 13.36 20.52
N TYR A 447 -0.24 12.29 20.13
CA TYR A 447 0.19 12.06 18.75
C TYR A 447 -0.02 10.61 18.34
N LYS A 448 -0.26 10.38 17.05
CA LYS A 448 -0.37 9.04 16.46
C LYS A 448 0.26 9.02 15.08
N PHE A 449 0.82 7.88 14.72
CA PHE A 449 1.51 7.67 13.47
C PHE A 449 0.56 7.09 12.42
N SER A 450 0.39 7.80 11.31
CA SER A 450 -0.25 7.30 10.09
C SER A 450 0.78 6.85 9.04
N TRP A 451 2.06 6.89 9.39
CA TRP A 451 3.25 6.61 8.58
C TRP A 451 4.44 6.27 9.49
N ASN A 452 5.56 5.82 8.92
CA ASN A 452 6.71 5.33 9.68
C ASN A 452 7.27 6.35 10.71
N PRO A 453 7.30 6.04 12.03
CA PRO A 453 7.77 6.95 13.08
C PRO A 453 9.18 7.51 12.86
N ALA A 454 10.05 6.76 12.19
CA ALA A 454 11.44 7.16 11.97
C ALA A 454 11.56 8.51 11.26
N GLY A 455 10.73 8.79 10.26
CA GLY A 455 10.81 10.07 9.57
C GLY A 455 10.30 11.24 10.43
N ALA A 456 9.39 11.01 11.38
CA ALA A 456 8.89 12.05 12.29
C ALA A 456 9.92 12.41 13.35
N ILE A 457 10.57 11.39 13.92
CA ILE A 457 11.65 11.56 14.89
C ILE A 457 12.83 12.28 14.21
N ARG A 458 13.21 11.86 12.99
CA ARG A 458 14.25 12.55 12.21
C ARG A 458 13.86 13.99 11.89
N ALA A 459 12.60 14.24 11.52
CA ALA A 459 12.12 15.59 11.26
C ALA A 459 12.24 16.50 12.50
N GLY A 460 11.98 15.96 13.69
CA GLY A 460 12.15 16.65 14.97
C GLY A 460 13.60 16.96 15.35
N ARG A 461 14.59 16.51 14.57
CA ARG A 461 16.02 16.81 14.74
C ARG A 461 16.63 17.60 13.57
N ASN A 462 15.82 18.06 12.61
CA ASN A 462 16.32 18.87 11.51
C ASN A 462 16.64 20.30 12.00
N SER A 463 17.77 20.85 11.58
CA SER A 463 18.03 22.29 11.78
C SER A 463 16.99 23.13 11.05
N ALA A 464 16.66 24.29 11.62
CA ALA A 464 15.76 25.24 11.00
C ALA A 464 16.42 26.61 10.78
N THR A 465 16.08 27.27 9.67
CA THR A 465 16.55 28.62 9.34
C THR A 465 15.39 29.42 8.78
N TYR A 466 15.15 30.62 9.32
CA TYR A 466 14.02 31.46 8.90
C TYR A 466 14.34 32.95 9.09
N LYS A 467 13.51 33.83 8.50
CA LYS A 467 13.62 35.27 8.67
C LYS A 467 12.54 35.73 9.64
N TYR A 468 12.90 36.49 10.66
CA TYR A 468 11.97 37.02 11.65
C TYR A 468 12.36 38.44 12.01
N LEU A 469 11.44 39.39 11.81
CA LEU A 469 11.66 40.82 12.07
C LEU A 469 12.96 41.36 11.44
N GLY A 470 13.22 40.96 10.19
CA GLY A 470 14.38 41.37 9.40
C GLY A 470 15.68 40.61 9.71
N LYS A 471 15.69 39.72 10.71
CA LYS A 471 16.88 38.95 11.10
C LYS A 471 16.76 37.49 10.68
N THR A 472 17.85 36.93 10.17
CA THR A 472 17.96 35.49 9.96
C THR A 472 18.18 34.79 11.30
N VAL A 473 17.30 33.87 11.65
CA VAL A 473 17.38 33.04 12.85
C VAL A 473 17.75 31.62 12.44
N HIS A 474 18.69 31.02 13.17
CA HIS A 474 19.09 29.64 13.00
C HIS A 474 18.85 28.85 14.28
N VAL A 475 18.18 27.70 14.14
CA VAL A 475 17.90 26.76 15.23
C VAL A 475 18.63 25.47 14.90
N ASP A 476 19.56 25.11 15.78
CA ASP A 476 20.29 23.84 15.69
C ASP A 476 19.33 22.66 15.86
N GLY A 477 19.55 21.59 15.09
CA GLY A 477 18.68 20.42 15.10
C GLY A 477 18.57 19.74 16.47
N ALA A 478 19.63 19.75 17.28
CA ALA A 478 19.60 19.21 18.64
C ALA A 478 18.77 20.05 19.61
N LYS A 479 18.49 21.32 19.25
CA LYS A 479 17.69 22.26 20.05
C LYS A 479 16.28 22.49 19.47
N LEU A 480 15.89 21.74 18.43
CA LEU A 480 14.62 22.00 17.74
C LEU A 480 13.42 21.82 18.69
N TYR A 481 13.36 20.73 19.44
CA TYR A 481 12.30 20.51 20.43
C TYR A 481 12.28 21.60 21.52
N ASP A 482 13.46 22.07 21.96
CA ASP A 482 13.58 23.15 22.95
C ASP A 482 13.16 24.52 22.39
N SER A 483 13.00 24.66 21.08
CA SER A 483 12.52 25.88 20.41
C SER A 483 11.01 25.96 20.27
N ALA A 484 10.29 24.90 20.67
CA ALA A 484 8.84 24.84 20.55
C ALA A 484 8.16 25.98 21.29
N THR A 485 7.17 26.61 20.66
CA THR A 485 6.44 27.73 21.23
C THR A 485 4.95 27.41 21.26
N ARG A 486 4.31 27.64 22.42
CA ARG A 486 2.87 27.46 22.58
C ARG A 486 2.12 28.41 21.66
N PHE A 487 1.06 27.91 21.05
CA PHE A 487 0.33 28.62 20.02
C PHE A 487 -1.17 28.38 20.17
N ARG A 488 -1.93 29.43 19.90
CA ARG A 488 -3.40 29.41 19.83
C ARG A 488 -3.80 30.16 18.59
N ILE A 489 -4.53 29.50 17.70
CA ILE A 489 -5.13 30.16 16.55
C ILE A 489 -6.37 30.90 17.06
N PRO A 490 -6.50 32.22 16.83
CA PRO A 490 -7.60 33.00 17.39
C PRO A 490 -8.99 32.48 17.05
N ASP A 491 -9.20 31.98 15.82
CA ASP A 491 -10.49 31.44 15.39
C ASP A 491 -10.71 29.97 15.81
N LEU A 492 -9.68 29.33 16.38
CA LEU A 492 -9.70 27.95 16.88
C LEU A 492 -9.12 27.89 18.32
N PRO A 493 -9.67 28.67 19.28
CA PRO A 493 -9.03 28.88 20.58
C PRO A 493 -9.01 27.63 21.48
N ALA A 494 -9.86 26.64 21.18
CA ALA A 494 -9.93 25.37 21.89
C ALA A 494 -8.71 24.46 21.61
N PHE A 495 -8.00 24.67 20.50
CA PHE A 495 -6.84 23.85 20.17
C PHE A 495 -5.62 24.28 20.97
N ALA A 496 -5.18 23.40 21.88
CA ALA A 496 -3.95 23.60 22.63
C ALA A 496 -2.73 23.15 21.81
N LEU A 497 -2.18 24.05 20.99
CA LEU A 497 -1.11 23.75 20.07
C LEU A 497 0.24 24.31 20.54
N GLU A 498 1.29 23.79 19.91
CA GLU A 498 2.63 24.34 19.87
C GLU A 498 3.16 24.23 18.43
N TYR A 499 4.15 25.04 18.09
CA TYR A 499 4.84 24.94 16.80
C TYR A 499 6.34 24.79 16.96
N LEU A 500 6.95 24.09 16.00
CA LEU A 500 8.40 24.00 15.82
C LEU A 500 8.79 24.56 14.45
N PRO A 501 9.83 25.42 14.35
CA PRO A 501 10.35 25.87 13.06
C PRO A 501 10.68 24.70 12.12
N ASN A 502 10.33 24.82 10.83
CA ASN A 502 10.48 23.72 9.87
C ASN A 502 11.56 24.03 8.81
N ARG A 503 12.66 23.27 8.83
CA ARG A 503 13.75 23.28 7.82
C ARG A 503 14.15 24.73 7.44
N ASN A 504 14.46 24.98 6.18
CA ASN A 504 14.81 26.31 5.69
C ASN A 504 13.57 27.02 5.11
N SER A 505 13.09 28.05 5.80
CA SER A 505 11.99 28.91 5.34
C SER A 505 12.44 30.00 4.36
N LEU A 506 13.73 30.31 4.26
CA LEU A 506 14.21 31.42 3.42
C LEU A 506 13.93 31.19 1.93
N VAL A 507 13.95 29.92 1.48
CA VAL A 507 13.69 29.56 0.09
C VAL A 507 12.30 30.01 -0.39
N TYR A 508 11.32 30.12 0.52
CA TYR A 508 9.96 30.55 0.20
C TYR A 508 9.89 32.05 -0.08
N GLY A 509 10.85 32.84 0.41
CA GLY A 509 10.97 34.23 0.03
C GLY A 509 11.22 34.40 -1.46
N ASP A 510 12.12 33.58 -2.00
CA ASP A 510 12.44 33.62 -3.43
C ASP A 510 11.33 32.95 -4.25
N LEU A 511 10.83 31.78 -3.81
CA LEU A 511 9.75 31.07 -4.51
C LEU A 511 8.45 31.88 -4.62
N TYR A 512 8.09 32.63 -3.58
CA TYR A 512 6.87 33.44 -3.56
C TYR A 512 7.09 34.89 -4.00
N GLY A 513 8.31 35.28 -4.38
CA GLY A 513 8.60 36.64 -4.81
C GLY A 513 8.54 37.71 -3.70
N ILE A 514 8.60 37.31 -2.43
CA ILE A 514 8.47 38.20 -1.26
C ILE A 514 9.79 38.49 -0.53
N ASN A 515 10.93 37.91 -0.96
CA ASN A 515 12.22 38.02 -0.25
C ASN A 515 12.64 39.49 0.03
N ASN A 516 12.39 40.37 -0.94
CA ASN A 516 12.80 41.76 -0.91
C ASN A 516 11.87 42.67 -0.09
N GLU A 517 10.70 42.19 0.31
CA GLU A 517 9.70 42.99 1.05
C GLU A 517 9.37 42.40 2.43
N ALA A 518 9.34 41.08 2.56
CA ALA A 518 8.97 40.44 3.80
C ALA A 518 10.10 40.56 4.84
N SER A 519 9.76 41.13 5.99
CA SER A 519 10.60 41.15 7.18
C SER A 519 10.55 39.82 7.95
N THR A 520 9.46 39.06 7.80
CA THR A 520 9.27 37.74 8.40
C THR A 520 8.86 36.73 7.35
N ILE A 521 9.57 35.59 7.28
CA ILE A 521 9.28 34.45 6.42
C ILE A 521 9.52 33.20 7.28
N PHE A 522 8.43 32.62 7.75
CA PHE A 522 8.46 31.57 8.76
C PHE A 522 7.52 30.42 8.39
N ARG A 523 8.04 29.19 8.39
CA ARG A 523 7.24 27.97 8.29
C ARG A 523 7.49 27.11 9.51
N ALA A 524 6.44 26.48 10.02
CA ALA A 524 6.51 25.68 11.23
C ALA A 524 5.56 24.48 11.18
N THR A 525 5.94 23.45 11.93
CA THR A 525 5.14 22.25 12.12
C THR A 525 4.35 22.36 13.42
N LEU A 526 3.04 22.07 13.36
CA LEU A 526 2.15 22.06 14.52
C LEU A 526 2.17 20.72 15.25
N ARG A 527 2.10 20.79 16.57
CA ARG A 527 1.86 19.67 17.50
C ARG A 527 0.88 20.10 18.58
N TYR A 528 0.34 19.14 19.32
CA TYR A 528 -0.36 19.46 20.56
C TYR A 528 0.65 19.84 21.64
N GLU A 529 0.25 20.76 22.52
CA GLU A 529 1.07 21.27 23.62
C GLU A 529 1.61 20.14 24.51
N GLY A 530 2.91 20.18 24.80
CA GLY A 530 3.61 19.20 25.64
C GLY A 530 4.33 18.10 24.85
N PHE A 531 4.04 17.93 23.56
CA PHE A 531 4.71 16.96 22.70
C PHE A 531 6.23 17.18 22.66
N SER A 532 6.67 18.42 22.43
CA SER A 532 8.09 18.73 22.22
C SER A 532 8.91 18.60 23.50
N GLU A 533 8.35 18.93 24.66
CA GLU A 533 9.03 18.75 25.93
C GLU A 533 9.31 17.26 26.22
N ILE A 534 8.33 16.39 25.96
CA ILE A 534 8.47 14.94 26.12
C ILE A 534 9.48 14.40 25.11
N MET A 535 9.32 14.72 23.83
CA MET A 535 10.21 14.26 22.76
C MET A 535 11.65 14.76 22.95
N GLY A 536 11.83 16.01 23.38
CA GLY A 536 13.13 16.58 23.72
C GLY A 536 13.79 15.88 24.90
N THR A 537 13.01 15.45 25.90
CA THR A 537 13.51 14.68 27.04
C THR A 537 13.89 13.26 26.62
N LEU A 538 13.07 12.57 25.82
CA LEU A 538 13.40 11.26 25.23
C LEU A 538 14.68 11.32 24.39
N ALA A 539 14.86 12.38 23.60
CA ALA A 539 16.07 12.63 22.84
C ALA A 539 17.30 12.75 23.75
N LYS A 540 17.19 13.50 24.86
CA LYS A 540 18.29 13.70 25.82
C LYS A 540 18.63 12.45 26.62
N ILE A 541 17.68 11.54 26.83
CA ILE A 541 17.91 10.20 27.40
C ILE A 541 18.71 9.31 26.43
N GLY A 542 18.69 9.59 25.12
CA GLY A 542 19.41 8.82 24.11
C GLY A 542 18.52 7.88 23.28
N PHE A 543 17.19 7.93 23.45
CA PHE A 543 16.27 7.07 22.70
C PHE A 543 16.29 7.29 21.18
N PHE A 544 16.82 8.42 20.70
CA PHE A 544 16.86 8.76 19.27
C PHE A 544 18.25 8.65 18.66
N ASP A 545 19.17 7.97 19.34
CA ASP A 545 20.52 7.71 18.83
C ASP A 545 20.52 6.54 17.84
N THR A 546 21.12 6.79 16.68
CA THR A 546 21.14 5.86 15.53
C THR A 546 22.33 4.91 15.54
N GLU A 547 23.31 5.16 16.39
CA GLU A 547 24.50 4.31 16.49
C GLU A 547 24.15 2.93 17.04
N VAL A 548 24.84 1.90 16.55
CA VAL A 548 24.61 0.52 17.00
C VAL A 548 25.02 0.39 18.46
N HIS A 549 24.05 0.08 19.32
CA HIS A 549 24.28 0.02 20.75
C HIS A 549 24.95 -1.32 21.13
N PRO A 550 26.01 -1.34 21.96
CA PRO A 550 26.73 -2.57 22.32
C PRO A 550 25.84 -3.69 22.85
N VAL A 551 24.91 -3.38 23.76
CA VAL A 551 23.99 -4.39 24.33
C VAL A 551 22.95 -4.93 23.34
N LEU A 552 22.79 -4.32 22.16
CA LEU A 552 21.91 -4.76 21.08
C LEU A 552 22.65 -5.55 19.98
N LYS A 553 23.93 -5.90 20.20
CA LYS A 553 24.72 -6.74 19.29
C LYS A 553 24.64 -8.22 19.63
N GLU A 554 24.47 -8.56 20.91
CA GLU A 554 24.54 -9.92 21.43
C GLU A 554 23.33 -10.79 21.02
N GLU A 555 23.46 -12.12 21.00
CA GLU A 555 22.30 -12.99 20.72
C GLU A 555 21.27 -12.95 21.86
N GLN A 556 21.74 -12.78 23.09
CA GLN A 556 20.88 -12.52 24.25
C GLN A 556 20.47 -11.05 24.26
N ARG A 557 19.17 -10.79 24.19
CA ARG A 557 18.61 -9.45 24.12
C ARG A 557 18.23 -8.94 25.51
N PRO A 558 18.55 -7.68 25.87
CA PRO A 558 18.04 -7.09 27.11
C PRO A 558 16.52 -6.89 27.01
N THR A 559 15.85 -6.83 28.16
CA THR A 559 14.47 -6.35 28.19
C THR A 559 14.40 -4.86 27.92
N PHE A 560 13.22 -4.34 27.54
CA PHE A 560 13.03 -2.89 27.41
C PHE A 560 13.34 -2.17 28.73
N GLY A 561 12.90 -2.70 29.86
CA GLY A 561 13.25 -2.19 31.19
C GLY A 561 14.76 -2.15 31.46
N ALA A 562 15.47 -3.23 31.16
CA ALA A 562 16.93 -3.28 31.32
C ALA A 562 17.66 -2.29 30.40
N PHE A 563 17.16 -2.12 29.17
CA PHE A 563 17.72 -1.16 28.22
C PHE A 563 17.45 0.31 28.64
N LEU A 564 16.26 0.62 29.16
CA LEU A 564 15.97 1.91 29.76
C LEU A 564 16.89 2.19 30.97
N SER A 565 17.11 1.20 31.82
CA SER A 565 18.09 1.29 32.92
C SER A 565 19.47 1.64 32.39
N GLU A 566 19.94 0.99 31.32
CA GLU A 566 21.23 1.25 30.66
C GLU A 566 21.34 2.70 30.18
N LEU A 567 20.31 3.22 29.48
CA LEU A 567 20.29 4.60 29.00
C LEU A 567 20.29 5.64 30.13
N LEU A 568 19.74 5.29 31.29
CA LEU A 568 19.68 6.15 32.48
C LEU A 568 20.84 5.94 33.46
N LYS A 569 21.92 5.24 33.06
CA LYS A 569 23.12 5.12 33.91
C LYS A 569 23.88 6.44 33.93
N SER A 570 23.99 7.07 35.10
CA SER A 570 25.07 8.01 35.38
C SER A 570 26.39 7.25 35.32
N GLY A 571 27.42 7.79 34.66
CA GLY A 571 28.76 7.18 34.57
C GLY A 571 29.50 6.97 35.89
N ASP A 572 28.81 7.12 37.03
CA ASP A 572 29.28 6.84 38.38
C ASP A 572 28.40 5.72 38.95
N GLY A 573 29.04 4.65 39.42
CA GLY A 573 28.41 3.36 39.74
C GLY A 573 27.41 3.40 40.90
N ASP A 574 26.19 3.85 40.63
CA ASP A 574 25.03 3.78 41.52
C ASP A 574 23.87 3.18 40.70
N LEU A 575 23.24 2.06 41.06
CA LEU A 575 22.58 1.78 42.33
C LEU A 575 22.60 0.26 42.61
N MET A 576 23.51 -0.17 43.46
CA MET A 576 23.48 -1.50 44.08
C MET A 576 23.26 -1.33 45.58
N MET A 577 22.02 -1.37 46.04
CA MET A 577 21.72 -1.62 47.45
C MET A 577 21.44 -3.11 47.62
N ASN A 578 22.36 -3.84 48.27
CA ASN A 578 22.30 -5.30 48.48
C ASN A 578 22.28 -6.17 47.21
N GLY A 579 22.92 -5.73 46.11
CA GLY A 579 23.13 -6.56 44.92
C GLY A 579 21.86 -6.95 44.15
N LYS A 580 20.74 -6.25 44.39
CA LYS A 580 19.51 -6.37 43.60
C LYS A 580 19.20 -5.05 42.91
N GLU A 581 18.90 -5.13 41.62
CA GLU A 581 18.37 -4.02 40.84
C GLU A 581 17.04 -3.59 41.48
N MET A 582 16.93 -2.31 41.86
CA MET A 582 15.67 -1.78 42.38
C MET A 582 14.63 -1.71 41.26
N PRO A 583 13.35 -2.03 41.54
CA PRO A 583 12.28 -1.75 40.60
C PRO A 583 12.32 -0.27 40.23
N LEU A 584 12.36 0.04 38.94
CA LEU A 584 12.24 1.41 38.44
C LEU A 584 10.81 1.90 38.71
N THR A 585 10.55 2.48 39.89
CA THR A 585 9.26 3.15 40.16
C THR A 585 9.18 4.45 39.39
N ASP A 586 7.97 5.02 39.26
CA ASP A 586 7.78 6.28 38.56
C ASP A 586 8.53 7.42 39.25
N GLU A 587 8.57 7.45 40.59
CA GLU A 587 9.30 8.45 41.36
C GLU A 587 10.81 8.37 41.12
N GLU A 588 11.36 7.16 41.04
CA GLU A 588 12.78 6.95 40.77
C GLU A 588 13.15 7.35 39.34
N LEU A 589 12.31 7.01 38.36
CA LEU A 589 12.52 7.45 36.97
C LEU A 589 12.49 8.98 36.86
N VAL A 590 11.49 9.63 37.46
CA VAL A 590 11.40 11.11 37.50
C VAL A 590 12.67 11.69 38.14
N ARG A 591 13.09 11.14 39.28
CA ARG A 591 14.30 11.59 40.00
C ARG A 591 15.53 11.46 39.11
N ARG A 592 15.74 10.32 38.43
CA ARG A 592 16.90 10.11 37.54
C ARG A 592 16.89 11.06 36.36
N ILE A 593 15.75 11.23 35.68
CA ILE A 593 15.63 12.13 34.52
C ILE A 593 16.02 13.57 34.89
N VAL A 594 15.56 14.05 36.05
CA VAL A 594 15.89 15.39 36.55
C VAL A 594 17.36 15.48 37.00
N MET A 595 17.85 14.50 37.76
CA MET A 595 19.23 14.47 38.26
C MET A 595 20.27 14.43 37.15
N LEU A 596 19.99 13.70 36.07
CA LEU A 596 20.85 13.62 34.87
C LEU A 596 20.76 14.88 33.99
N GLY A 597 19.86 15.82 34.32
CA GLY A 597 19.69 17.07 33.58
C GLY A 597 19.01 16.91 32.23
N HIS A 598 18.30 15.81 31.99
CA HIS A 598 17.57 15.59 30.73
C HIS A 598 16.36 16.53 30.58
N CYS A 599 15.79 17.01 31.69
CA CYS A 599 14.85 18.14 31.68
C CYS A 599 14.99 18.98 32.95
N LYS A 600 14.48 20.23 32.90
CA LYS A 600 14.57 21.18 34.02
C LYS A 600 13.39 21.07 34.99
N GLU A 601 12.21 20.74 34.47
CA GLU A 601 10.96 20.77 35.22
C GLU A 601 10.53 19.36 35.61
N THR A 602 10.15 19.18 36.87
CA THR A 602 9.64 17.91 37.39
C THR A 602 8.35 17.49 36.67
N THR A 603 7.51 18.45 36.25
CA THR A 603 6.28 18.17 35.48
C THR A 603 6.59 17.53 34.13
N THR A 604 7.59 18.06 33.40
CA THR A 604 8.06 17.46 32.14
C THR A 604 8.63 16.06 32.37
N ALA A 605 9.40 15.84 33.44
CA ALA A 605 9.89 14.51 33.80
C ALA A 605 8.73 13.53 34.06
N MET A 606 7.73 13.94 34.84
CA MET A 606 6.53 13.13 35.12
C MET A 606 5.77 12.76 33.84
N ASN A 607 5.57 13.71 32.94
CA ASN A 607 4.90 13.45 31.66
C ASN A 607 5.74 12.54 30.75
N THR A 608 7.07 12.69 30.78
CA THR A 608 7.99 11.80 30.06
C THR A 608 7.93 10.37 30.60
N VAL A 609 7.88 10.19 31.92
CA VAL A 609 7.71 8.86 32.52
C VAL A 609 6.39 8.22 32.11
N LYS A 610 5.28 8.99 32.09
CA LYS A 610 4.01 8.49 31.56
C LYS A 610 4.12 8.04 30.10
N ALA A 611 4.85 8.79 29.27
CA ALA A 611 5.11 8.40 27.89
C ALA A 611 5.97 7.13 27.79
N ILE A 612 7.04 7.00 28.60
CA ILE A 612 7.87 5.79 28.68
C ILE A 612 7.02 4.56 29.03
N ARG A 613 6.14 4.69 30.03
CA ARG A 613 5.20 3.63 30.43
C ARG A 613 4.23 3.27 29.32
N PHE A 614 3.61 4.26 28.70
CA PHE A 614 2.64 4.06 27.62
C PHE A 614 3.27 3.36 26.41
N LEU A 615 4.51 3.72 26.07
CA LEU A 615 5.24 3.13 24.97
C LEU A 615 5.80 1.72 25.28
N GLY A 616 5.67 1.24 26.52
CA GLY A 616 6.23 -0.06 26.93
C GLY A 616 7.75 -0.08 26.95
N LEU A 617 8.41 1.09 27.04
CA LEU A 617 9.88 1.22 27.07
C LEU A 617 10.50 0.74 28.40
N ASN A 618 9.68 0.29 29.34
CA ASN A 618 10.08 -0.24 30.63
C ASN A 618 9.61 -1.70 30.84
N GLU A 619 9.03 -2.34 29.82
CA GLU A 619 8.43 -3.68 29.96
C GLU A 619 9.50 -4.77 30.09
N ASP A 620 9.13 -5.88 30.73
CA ASP A 620 9.97 -7.07 30.93
C ASP A 620 10.01 -7.99 29.69
N GLU A 621 9.72 -7.44 28.52
CA GLU A 621 9.79 -8.11 27.23
C GLU A 621 11.19 -7.90 26.62
N GLU A 622 11.74 -8.91 25.93
CA GLU A 622 13.03 -8.78 25.25
C GLU A 622 12.94 -7.89 24.00
N ILE A 623 13.97 -7.08 23.78
CA ILE A 623 14.07 -6.25 22.58
C ILE A 623 14.26 -7.14 21.34
N PRO A 624 13.47 -6.97 20.26
CA PRO A 624 13.59 -7.81 19.07
C PRO A 624 14.96 -7.78 18.38
N LEU A 625 15.33 -8.92 17.79
CA LEU A 625 16.59 -9.08 17.05
C LEU A 625 16.87 -8.03 15.95
N PRO A 626 15.86 -7.55 15.19
CA PRO A 626 16.08 -6.53 14.16
C PRO A 626 16.57 -5.18 14.69
N CYS A 627 16.24 -4.81 15.94
CA CYS A 627 16.68 -3.54 16.53
C CYS A 627 18.18 -3.55 16.80
N ARG A 628 18.90 -2.55 16.29
CA ARG A 628 20.36 -2.41 16.45
C ARG A 628 20.76 -1.15 17.22
N SER A 629 19.90 -0.15 17.26
CA SER A 629 20.12 1.14 17.91
C SER A 629 18.96 1.51 18.85
N ALA A 630 19.19 2.48 19.73
CA ALA A 630 18.12 3.02 20.58
C ALA A 630 16.98 3.63 19.73
N PHE A 631 17.35 4.25 18.61
CA PHE A 631 16.40 4.76 17.61
C PHE A 631 15.49 3.67 17.06
N ASP A 632 16.01 2.48 16.75
CA ASP A 632 15.20 1.36 16.25
C ASP A 632 14.19 0.89 17.30
N VAL A 633 14.64 0.77 18.56
CA VAL A 633 13.80 0.38 19.71
C VAL A 633 12.66 1.38 19.91
N ALA A 634 12.98 2.68 19.90
CA ALA A 634 11.98 3.74 20.04
C ALA A 634 11.00 3.76 18.86
N CYS A 635 11.48 3.63 17.62
CA CYS A 635 10.63 3.60 16.43
C CYS A 635 9.65 2.42 16.48
N GLN A 636 10.13 1.23 16.82
CA GLN A 636 9.29 0.05 16.92
C GLN A 636 8.19 0.23 17.96
N ARG A 637 8.55 0.63 19.19
CA ARG A 637 7.56 0.84 20.26
C ARG A 637 6.55 1.93 19.92
N MET A 638 6.99 3.00 19.26
CA MET A 638 6.11 4.05 18.78
C MET A 638 5.16 3.56 17.68
N GLU A 639 5.62 2.73 16.76
CA GLU A 639 4.80 2.14 15.70
C GLU A 639 3.69 1.24 16.27
N GLU A 640 4.04 0.42 17.26
CA GLU A 640 3.10 -0.48 17.95
C GLU A 640 2.06 0.29 18.78
N ARG A 641 2.50 1.28 19.57
CA ARG A 641 1.67 1.90 20.62
C ARG A 641 0.96 3.19 20.20
N LEU A 642 1.43 3.87 19.15
CA LEU A 642 0.85 5.13 18.67
C LEU A 642 0.13 4.97 17.33
N THR A 643 -0.45 3.79 17.07
CA THR A 643 -1.29 3.57 15.89
C THR A 643 -2.74 4.05 16.12
N TYR A 644 -3.43 4.36 15.04
CA TYR A 644 -4.87 4.66 15.07
C TYR A 644 -5.69 3.37 15.16
N SER A 645 -6.76 3.37 15.96
CA SER A 645 -7.79 2.34 15.85
C SER A 645 -8.70 2.60 14.65
N ASN A 646 -9.49 1.59 14.26
CA ASN A 646 -10.41 1.69 13.12
C ASN A 646 -11.52 2.74 13.31
N THR A 647 -11.75 3.22 14.54
CA THR A 647 -12.78 4.22 14.86
C THR A 647 -12.22 5.62 15.06
N GLU A 648 -10.91 5.75 15.19
CA GLU A 648 -10.25 7.02 15.44
C GLU A 648 -9.95 7.76 14.14
N GLN A 649 -9.98 9.09 14.21
CA GLN A 649 -9.74 9.97 13.07
C GLN A 649 -8.42 10.72 13.24
N ASP A 650 -7.70 10.89 12.14
CA ASP A 650 -6.70 11.94 12.04
C ASP A 650 -7.34 13.28 11.64
N MET A 651 -6.54 14.32 11.72
CA MET A 651 -6.88 15.70 11.43
C MET A 651 -5.68 16.37 10.77
N VAL A 652 -5.94 17.20 9.77
CA VAL A 652 -4.96 18.10 9.18
C VAL A 652 -5.36 19.52 9.51
N LEU A 653 -4.42 20.29 10.06
CA LEU A 653 -4.56 21.71 10.32
C LEU A 653 -3.42 22.46 9.60
N LEU A 654 -3.79 23.29 8.64
CA LEU A 654 -2.90 24.17 7.90
C LEU A 654 -3.40 25.61 8.07
N HIS A 655 -2.53 26.50 8.54
CA HIS A 655 -2.87 27.89 8.83
C HIS A 655 -1.80 28.82 8.26
N HIS A 656 -2.22 29.89 7.62
CA HIS A 656 -1.34 30.95 7.13
C HIS A 656 -1.76 32.30 7.70
N GLU A 657 -0.77 33.14 7.95
CA GLU A 657 -0.92 34.54 8.31
C GLU A 657 -0.01 35.38 7.39
N VAL A 658 -0.61 36.33 6.67
CA VAL A 658 0.08 37.23 5.75
C VAL A 658 -0.26 38.67 6.12
N GLU A 659 0.72 39.42 6.62
CA GLU A 659 0.53 40.84 6.88
C GLU A 659 0.94 41.65 5.66
N VAL A 660 0.05 42.56 5.25
CA VAL A 660 0.18 43.36 4.04
C VAL A 660 0.17 44.84 4.41
N ASP A 661 1.23 45.56 4.03
CA ASP A 661 1.30 47.01 4.12
C ASP A 661 0.93 47.63 2.75
N PHE A 662 0.19 48.73 2.77
CA PHE A 662 -0.19 49.46 1.55
C PHE A 662 0.55 50.81 1.46
N PRO A 663 1.33 51.05 0.38
CA PRO A 663 2.10 52.30 0.22
C PRO A 663 1.25 53.58 0.09
N ASP A 664 -0.05 53.45 -0.16
CA ASP A 664 -0.98 54.57 -0.35
C ASP A 664 -1.62 55.07 0.95
N GLY A 665 -1.16 54.57 2.10
CA GLY A 665 -1.63 54.99 3.42
C GLY A 665 -2.89 54.28 3.90
N ARG A 666 -3.41 53.28 3.15
CA ARG A 666 -4.41 52.35 3.69
C ARG A 666 -3.85 51.63 4.92
N GLN A 667 -4.74 51.29 5.85
CA GLN A 667 -4.37 50.49 7.02
C GLN A 667 -3.82 49.14 6.57
N ALA A 668 -2.81 48.65 7.28
CA ALA A 668 -2.27 47.33 7.02
C ALA A 668 -3.35 46.27 7.27
N GLU A 669 -3.30 45.19 6.51
CA GLU A 669 -4.25 44.08 6.59
C GLU A 669 -3.52 42.82 7.06
N ASN A 670 -4.19 41.99 7.87
CA ASN A 670 -3.75 40.65 8.21
C ASN A 670 -4.68 39.64 7.52
N HIS A 671 -4.13 38.93 6.54
CA HIS A 671 -4.82 37.94 5.74
C HIS A 671 -4.55 36.57 6.36
N ARG A 672 -5.61 35.83 6.66
CA ARG A 672 -5.52 34.52 7.30
C ARG A 672 -6.26 33.49 6.46
N ALA A 673 -5.63 32.35 6.26
CA ALA A 673 -6.22 31.22 5.54
C ALA A 673 -6.03 29.94 6.36
N THR A 674 -7.12 29.21 6.60
CA THR A 674 -7.12 28.01 7.44
C THR A 674 -7.80 26.85 6.73
N LEU A 675 -7.11 25.72 6.63
CA LEU A 675 -7.67 24.42 6.29
C LEU A 675 -7.70 23.58 7.57
N LEU A 676 -8.88 23.06 7.91
CA LEU A 676 -9.10 22.11 8.99
C LEU A 676 -9.91 20.94 8.43
N GLU A 677 -9.25 19.80 8.23
CA GLU A 677 -9.85 18.60 7.63
C GLU A 677 -9.73 17.43 8.61
N TYR A 678 -10.78 16.61 8.70
CA TYR A 678 -10.80 15.38 9.51
C TYR A 678 -10.91 14.15 8.59
N GLY A 679 -10.41 13.00 9.05
CA GLY A 679 -10.59 11.74 8.35
C GLY A 679 -12.08 11.46 8.08
N ARG A 680 -12.40 10.96 6.89
CA ARG A 680 -13.77 10.69 6.44
C ARG A 680 -14.04 9.19 6.45
N THR A 681 -15.13 8.78 7.09
CA THR A 681 -15.63 7.41 7.00
C THR A 681 -16.71 7.32 5.94
N LYS A 682 -16.56 6.40 4.98
CA LYS A 682 -17.57 6.08 3.99
C LYS A 682 -17.69 4.56 3.86
N ASP A 683 -18.93 4.05 3.94
CA ASP A 683 -19.22 2.61 3.83
C ASP A 683 -18.36 1.74 4.78
N GLY A 684 -18.08 2.25 5.99
CA GLY A 684 -17.24 1.58 6.99
C GLY A 684 -15.72 1.69 6.76
N LYS A 685 -15.26 2.25 5.63
CA LYS A 685 -13.84 2.47 5.32
C LYS A 685 -13.44 3.91 5.68
N MET A 686 -12.46 4.05 6.58
CA MET A 686 -11.90 5.34 6.98
C MET A 686 -10.81 5.78 5.99
N THR A 687 -10.95 6.97 5.41
CA THR A 687 -9.90 7.64 4.67
C THR A 687 -9.37 8.80 5.50
N SER A 688 -8.07 8.80 5.78
CA SER A 688 -7.45 9.78 6.66
C SER A 688 -7.44 11.19 6.02
N ALA A 689 -7.49 12.25 6.84
CA ALA A 689 -7.34 13.65 6.43
C ALA A 689 -6.02 13.85 5.67
N MET A 690 -4.93 13.23 6.14
CA MET A 690 -3.64 13.24 5.44
C MET A 690 -3.73 12.58 4.07
N ALA A 691 -4.40 11.43 3.96
CA ALA A 691 -4.59 10.76 2.67
C ALA A 691 -5.39 11.63 1.69
N LEU A 692 -6.49 12.25 2.15
CA LEU A 692 -7.33 13.15 1.36
C LEU A 692 -6.55 14.37 0.89
N THR A 693 -5.91 15.08 1.81
CA THR A 693 -5.22 16.35 1.52
C THR A 693 -3.91 16.19 0.75
N VAL A 694 -3.45 14.95 0.50
CA VAL A 694 -2.32 14.66 -0.39
C VAL A 694 -2.77 14.03 -1.71
N GLY A 695 -3.63 13.02 -1.66
CA GLY A 695 -4.09 12.31 -2.85
C GLY A 695 -5.01 13.14 -3.75
N VAL A 696 -5.91 13.93 -3.16
CA VAL A 696 -6.85 14.78 -3.92
C VAL A 696 -6.10 15.86 -4.71
N PRO A 697 -5.18 16.66 -4.14
CA PRO A 697 -4.37 17.59 -4.94
C PRO A 697 -3.57 16.92 -6.07
N ALA A 698 -2.99 15.74 -5.83
CA ALA A 698 -2.24 15.01 -6.86
C ALA A 698 -3.15 14.60 -8.04
N ALA A 699 -4.36 14.10 -7.74
CA ALA A 699 -5.36 13.82 -8.77
C ALA A 699 -5.83 15.08 -9.50
N ILE A 700 -6.05 16.19 -8.79
CA ILE A 700 -6.37 17.49 -9.40
C ILE A 700 -5.28 17.92 -10.36
N GLY A 701 -4.00 17.81 -9.98
CA GLY A 701 -2.88 18.10 -10.86
C GLY A 701 -2.95 17.31 -12.17
N ALA A 702 -3.30 16.01 -12.09
CA ALA A 702 -3.45 15.19 -13.28
C ALA A 702 -4.66 15.60 -14.14
N LEU A 703 -5.78 15.95 -13.52
CA LEU A 703 -6.97 16.45 -14.21
C LEU A 703 -6.72 17.78 -14.93
N LEU A 704 -5.95 18.70 -14.32
CA LEU A 704 -5.58 19.96 -14.96
C LEU A 704 -4.70 19.74 -16.20
N LEU A 705 -3.82 18.74 -16.16
CA LEU A 705 -2.97 18.36 -17.30
C LEU A 705 -3.79 17.68 -18.41
N LEU A 706 -4.67 16.73 -18.04
CA LEU A 706 -5.59 16.09 -19.00
C LEU A 706 -6.52 17.10 -19.69
N GLY A 707 -7.03 18.08 -18.93
CA GLY A 707 -7.89 19.15 -19.42
C GLY A 707 -7.15 20.28 -20.14
N ASN A 708 -5.83 20.16 -20.36
CA ASN A 708 -4.98 21.21 -20.96
C ASN A 708 -5.15 22.60 -20.30
N LYS A 709 -5.44 22.63 -18.99
CA LYS A 709 -5.61 23.88 -18.22
C LYS A 709 -4.27 24.50 -17.84
N VAL A 710 -3.22 23.69 -17.74
CA VAL A 710 -1.84 24.13 -17.51
C VAL A 710 -1.08 24.10 -18.82
N ARG A 711 -0.59 25.26 -19.28
CA ARG A 711 0.15 25.37 -20.55
C ARG A 711 1.66 25.38 -20.34
N THR A 712 2.12 25.72 -19.15
CA THR A 712 3.55 25.78 -18.85
C THR A 712 4.17 24.39 -18.88
N THR A 713 5.20 24.22 -19.71
CA THR A 713 6.04 23.03 -19.80
C THR A 713 7.29 23.17 -18.95
N GLY A 714 7.90 22.05 -18.58
CA GLY A 714 9.07 22.03 -17.69
C GLY A 714 8.76 21.41 -16.34
N VAL A 715 9.66 21.64 -15.38
CA VAL A 715 9.49 21.21 -13.98
C VAL A 715 8.89 22.38 -13.20
N ILE A 716 7.62 22.26 -12.85
CA ILE A 716 6.85 23.34 -12.23
C ILE A 716 6.30 22.92 -10.86
N ARG A 717 5.83 23.93 -10.12
CA ARG A 717 5.17 23.84 -8.82
C ARG A 717 3.81 24.55 -8.91
N PRO A 718 2.88 24.36 -7.97
CA PRO A 718 1.60 25.06 -7.98
C PRO A 718 1.71 26.51 -7.49
N LEU A 719 2.64 27.26 -8.07
CA LEU A 719 2.90 28.66 -7.75
C LEU A 719 2.21 29.62 -8.73
N GLU A 720 1.96 29.15 -9.96
CA GLU A 720 1.36 29.97 -11.01
C GLU A 720 -0.18 29.99 -10.92
N PRO A 721 -0.84 31.12 -11.23
CA PRO A 721 -2.30 31.24 -11.19
C PRO A 721 -3.04 30.22 -12.05
N GLU A 722 -2.45 29.80 -13.17
CA GLU A 722 -3.02 28.76 -14.04
C GLU A 722 -3.15 27.39 -13.35
N VAL A 723 -2.37 27.15 -12.28
CA VAL A 723 -2.43 25.92 -11.48
C VAL A 723 -3.28 26.15 -10.24
N TYR A 724 -2.91 27.10 -9.38
CA TYR A 724 -3.50 27.17 -8.03
C TYR A 724 -4.95 27.65 -8.03
N ILE A 725 -5.37 28.52 -8.95
CA ILE A 725 -6.76 29.02 -9.00
C ILE A 725 -7.73 27.85 -9.25
N PRO A 726 -7.64 27.12 -10.38
CA PRO A 726 -8.56 26.01 -10.63
C PRO A 726 -8.37 24.87 -9.64
N ALA A 727 -7.15 24.64 -9.12
CA ALA A 727 -6.93 23.59 -8.13
C ALA A 727 -7.66 23.87 -6.80
N LEU A 728 -7.60 25.10 -6.29
CA LEU A 728 -8.32 25.48 -5.06
C LEU A 728 -9.85 25.42 -5.24
N GLU A 729 -10.36 25.81 -6.42
CA GLU A 729 -11.79 25.68 -6.75
C GLU A 729 -12.25 24.21 -6.74
N ILE A 730 -11.47 23.31 -7.35
CA ILE A 730 -11.79 21.87 -7.38
C ILE A 730 -11.65 21.27 -5.97
N LEU A 731 -10.64 21.67 -5.18
CA LEU A 731 -10.49 21.23 -3.78
C LEU A 731 -11.73 21.57 -2.95
N GLN A 732 -12.22 22.81 -3.07
CA GLN A 732 -13.42 23.25 -2.37
C GLN A 732 -14.66 22.49 -2.84
N ALA A 733 -14.77 22.20 -4.14
CA ALA A 733 -15.85 21.37 -4.70
C ALA A 733 -15.80 19.91 -4.22
N CYS A 734 -14.62 19.37 -3.91
CA CYS A 734 -14.42 18.07 -3.27
C CYS A 734 -14.76 18.08 -1.77
N GLY A 735 -15.20 19.22 -1.25
CA GLY A 735 -15.54 19.43 0.15
C GLY A 735 -14.33 19.64 1.05
N ILE A 736 -13.13 19.90 0.52
CA ILE A 736 -11.96 20.30 1.31
C ILE A 736 -12.02 21.82 1.46
N GLY A 737 -12.58 22.28 2.59
CA GLY A 737 -12.90 23.68 2.81
C GLY A 737 -11.70 24.53 3.23
N LEU A 738 -11.64 25.75 2.69
CA LEU A 738 -10.66 26.77 3.04
C LEU A 738 -11.39 27.96 3.67
N MET A 739 -11.00 28.32 4.90
CA MET A 739 -11.53 29.49 5.61
C MET A 739 -10.57 30.66 5.44
N GLU A 740 -11.00 31.69 4.71
CA GLU A 740 -10.22 32.92 4.49
C GLU A 740 -10.83 34.08 5.29
N LYS A 741 -9.97 34.90 5.88
CA LYS A 741 -10.35 36.08 6.67
C LYS A 741 -9.34 37.20 6.48
N VAL A 742 -9.83 38.43 6.39
CA VAL A 742 -8.99 39.63 6.31
C VAL A 742 -9.41 40.56 7.44
N ASP A 743 -8.45 40.88 8.31
CA ASP A 743 -8.62 41.82 9.41
C ASP A 743 -7.74 43.05 9.21
N ILE A 744 -8.15 44.20 9.74
CA ILE A 744 -7.32 45.41 9.74
C ILE A 744 -6.34 45.33 10.93
N VAL A 745 -5.06 45.57 10.69
CA VAL A 745 -4.04 45.66 11.74
C VAL A 745 -4.24 46.98 12.49
N SER A 746 -4.60 46.87 13.78
CA SER A 746 -4.89 48.00 14.67
C SER A 746 -3.65 48.77 15.10
#